data_AF-A0A1I8JD59-F1
#
_entry.id   AF-A0A1I8JD59-F1
#
_cell.length_a   1.000
_cell.length_b   1.000
_cell.length_c   1.000
_cell.angle_alpha   90.00
_cell.angle_beta   90.00
_cell.angle_gamma   90.00
#
_symmetry.space_group_name_H-M   'P 1'
#
loop_
_entity.id
_entity.type
_entity.pdbx_description
1 polymer ?
#
loop_
_entity_poly.entity_id
_entity_poly.type
_entity_poly.pdbx_seq_one_letter_code
_entity_poly.pdbx_strand_id
1 'polypeptide(L)'
;MAAIAEDVLCIGDTIALYSDDVLGYVYALQSSSSHAVLAVNSKEDRVQPRCPDAQVLSFKICSANRYKLQKAYRKLAAAQSSTSSVAQMAQLTQAKRPRRRTTLVEQRRQKGKKVLYGQMVQLQHVFTGKFVHISTQNTSPTESSNMQVTLSSENAAFALFRVMPRFKVKGEGDLVQIEDQVVLESVKSPGQFLHVSRHKFEAHMPVYADSYELNLSVRFSGFTLIRRYHETEDEANKIRAGQPVRFFHTELEAYLVCEGTFNEPEVEDVHLRVRAVEQTKPKTMFPPTSAICYWQLEFFEGCISGDIIKWEQQVRIRHMCTRKFLIIDNDGRLALTEDCKDARAVFRLHPVLRMVNLESNVKINYSERDEIEDTTYCRIEHVVTGNWLHGSKEDYSRKTQSDEASSHNSMAGLVWSQAPLKKVEIVSEMQFDDAFTIYSVEEELVRIFNFAAGCVPFIQKLCLQLRGVPFSSAEGSASAERKQGSQSTLNAYRSHTIANALKELRDFMIVNSEPVKKRQKLLRNLRIVELLVRLLQTPFRGGPDQQYLVKIFVECYEVLYTYLMGDSRKNELYIAKHIDFFRSQVVLEEEVGLNAAHMIMELIKDNRKIVDRIPHSYVDEIIELLKQNKNFRYLELLSVLCVCDGLSMPENQNYITDKWLVEGQSFSLVFFTDLGQKIGKEKDKVFVSVDNKRRWVSLAQFAKDYQKAVAASKTNADGSVQITHVKSRKRQLNKRKLSPEELKAYGRNKDSLEE
;
A
#
# COMPACT_ATOMS: atom_id res chain seq x y z
N MET A 1 47.17 19.28 10.71
CA MET A 1 45.77 19.74 10.83
C MET A 1 45.32 20.22 9.47
N ALA A 2 44.76 19.32 8.65
CA ALA A 2 44.12 19.71 7.40
C ALA A 2 42.89 20.55 7.73
N ALA A 3 42.71 21.67 7.03
CA ALA A 3 41.58 22.56 7.22
C ALA A 3 40.27 21.77 7.14
N ILE A 4 39.51 21.74 8.23
CA ILE A 4 38.13 21.28 8.24
C ILE A 4 37.40 22.20 7.26
N ALA A 5 37.10 21.70 6.06
CA ALA A 5 36.23 22.42 5.14
C ALA A 5 34.96 22.78 5.90
N GLU A 6 34.60 24.05 5.96
CA GLU A 6 33.42 24.52 6.69
C GLU A 6 32.21 23.67 6.30
N ASP A 7 31.65 22.95 7.28
CA ASP A 7 30.54 22.04 7.08
C ASP A 7 29.23 22.84 6.88
N VAL A 8 29.06 23.40 5.67
CA VAL A 8 27.99 24.35 5.33
C VAL A 8 26.84 23.65 4.60
N LEU A 9 25.60 23.96 4.99
CA LEU A 9 24.39 23.45 4.35
C LEU A 9 24.27 23.92 2.89
N CYS A 10 24.02 22.98 1.98
CA CYS A 10 23.85 23.28 0.56
C CYS A 10 22.47 22.85 0.03
N ILE A 11 22.00 23.53 -1.02
CA ILE A 11 20.81 23.10 -1.77
C ILE A 11 21.10 21.73 -2.40
N GLY A 12 20.21 20.77 -2.16
CA GLY A 12 20.36 19.37 -2.58
C GLY A 12 20.82 18.43 -1.47
N ASP A 13 21.27 18.95 -0.34
CA ASP A 13 21.64 18.15 0.84
C ASP A 13 20.43 17.37 1.36
N THR A 14 20.69 16.15 1.82
CA THR A 14 19.72 15.37 2.59
C THR A 14 20.07 15.49 4.06
N ILE A 15 19.12 15.99 4.84
CA ILE A 15 19.27 16.28 6.27
C ILE A 15 18.19 15.57 7.09
N ALA A 16 18.43 15.43 8.39
CA ALA A 16 17.43 15.10 9.38
C ALA A 16 17.26 16.32 10.32
N LEU A 17 16.02 16.55 10.77
CA LEU A 17 15.69 17.64 11.69
C LEU A 17 15.52 17.05 13.10
N TYR A 18 16.39 17.43 14.03
CA TYR A 18 16.31 16.99 15.43
C TYR A 18 15.78 18.10 16.32
N SER A 19 14.75 17.83 17.11
CA SER A 19 14.23 18.78 18.10
C SER A 19 14.84 18.49 19.47
N ASP A 20 15.64 19.43 19.96
CA ASP A 20 16.24 19.33 21.31
C ASP A 20 15.19 19.52 22.42
N ASP A 21 14.06 20.17 22.10
CA ASP A 21 13.00 20.43 23.08
C ASP A 21 12.32 19.12 23.53
N VAL A 22 12.25 18.12 22.65
CA VAL A 22 11.58 16.81 22.87
C VAL A 22 12.54 15.62 22.80
N LEU A 23 13.80 15.88 22.40
CA LEU A 23 14.85 14.89 22.15
C LEU A 23 14.40 13.86 21.12
N GLY A 24 14.10 14.29 19.89
CA GLY A 24 13.71 13.37 18.83
C GLY A 24 13.68 13.96 17.42
N TYR A 25 13.62 13.07 16.43
CA TYR A 25 13.63 13.44 15.02
C TYR A 25 12.23 13.74 14.47
N VAL A 26 12.17 14.69 13.54
CA VAL A 26 10.98 14.91 12.70
C VAL A 26 10.88 13.78 11.67
N TYR A 27 9.70 13.20 11.52
CA TYR A 27 9.50 12.04 10.64
C TYR A 27 8.08 11.92 10.09
N ALA A 28 7.94 11.14 9.01
CA ALA A 28 6.63 10.73 8.48
C ALA A 28 6.64 9.29 7.93
N LEU A 29 5.73 8.47 8.44
CA LEU A 29 5.58 7.06 8.04
C LEU A 29 4.50 6.86 6.97
N GLN A 30 3.54 7.77 6.86
CA GLN A 30 2.36 7.59 6.00
C GLN A 30 2.54 8.24 4.63
N SER A 31 2.26 7.46 3.58
CA SER A 31 2.35 7.91 2.18
C SER A 31 1.05 8.54 1.66
N SER A 32 -0.11 8.25 2.27
CA SER A 32 -1.40 8.79 1.83
C SER A 32 -1.50 10.29 2.09
N SER A 33 -2.08 11.06 1.16
CA SER A 33 -2.22 12.52 1.30
C SER A 33 -3.22 12.92 2.38
N SER A 34 -4.24 12.10 2.64
CA SER A 34 -5.25 12.36 3.68
C SER A 34 -4.71 12.20 5.11
N HIS A 35 -3.62 11.44 5.28
CA HIS A 35 -2.99 11.16 6.57
C HIS A 35 -1.50 11.56 6.59
N ALA A 36 -1.10 12.48 5.70
CA ALA A 36 0.29 12.87 5.51
C ALA A 36 0.75 13.88 6.59
N VAL A 37 0.70 13.47 7.86
CA VAL A 37 1.10 14.30 9.01
C VAL A 37 2.58 14.07 9.33
N LEU A 38 3.25 15.13 9.81
CA LEU A 38 4.60 15.07 10.33
C LEU A 38 4.56 14.94 11.85
N ALA A 39 5.32 13.99 12.36
CA ALA A 39 5.44 13.71 13.78
C ALA A 39 6.87 13.96 14.25
N VAL A 40 7.04 14.16 15.55
CA VAL A 40 8.35 14.23 16.21
C VAL A 40 8.38 13.16 17.29
N ASN A 41 9.35 12.25 17.18
CA ASN A 41 9.54 11.23 18.21
C ASN A 41 10.03 11.87 19.51
N SER A 42 10.01 11.10 20.59
CA SER A 42 10.46 11.57 21.89
C SER A 42 11.45 10.61 22.53
N LYS A 43 12.47 11.16 23.21
CA LYS A 43 13.51 10.41 23.92
C LYS A 43 14.28 9.43 23.02
N GLU A 44 14.62 9.87 21.81
CA GLU A 44 15.49 9.12 20.91
C GLU A 44 16.95 9.54 21.06
N ASP A 45 17.84 8.55 20.89
CA ASP A 45 19.28 8.77 20.76
C ASP A 45 19.57 9.56 19.47
N ARG A 46 20.43 10.58 19.57
CA ARG A 46 20.83 11.41 18.43
C ARG A 46 21.66 10.61 17.42
N VAL A 47 22.42 9.61 17.83
CA VAL A 47 23.31 8.82 16.96
C VAL A 47 22.62 7.53 16.47
N GLN A 48 21.84 6.90 17.34
CA GLN A 48 21.13 5.64 17.06
C GLN A 48 19.62 5.73 17.34
N PRO A 49 18.86 6.54 16.58
CA PRO A 49 17.42 6.61 16.72
C PRO A 49 16.76 5.25 16.44
N ARG A 50 15.63 5.00 17.10
CA ARG A 50 14.80 3.81 16.87
C ARG A 50 13.92 4.06 15.63
N CYS A 51 14.53 4.13 14.45
CA CYS A 51 13.80 4.32 13.20
C CYS A 51 13.80 3.04 12.33
N PRO A 52 12.64 2.59 11.81
CA PRO A 52 12.56 1.45 10.88
C PRO A 52 13.18 1.72 9.50
N ASP A 53 13.30 3.00 9.13
CA ASP A 53 13.91 3.47 7.90
C ASP A 53 14.54 4.84 8.13
N ALA A 54 15.79 4.97 7.73
CA ALA A 54 16.50 6.23 7.77
C ALA A 54 15.86 7.28 6.81
N GLN A 55 15.23 6.83 5.72
CA GLN A 55 14.57 7.71 4.74
C GLN A 55 13.33 8.42 5.29
N VAL A 56 12.70 7.86 6.34
CA VAL A 56 11.53 8.42 7.02
C VAL A 56 11.89 9.64 7.89
N LEU A 57 13.16 9.78 8.26
CA LEU A 57 13.68 10.94 8.98
C LEU A 57 14.30 11.99 8.04
N SER A 58 14.35 11.70 6.74
CA SER A 58 15.20 12.41 5.79
C SER A 58 14.42 13.47 5.01
N PHE A 59 14.97 14.67 4.93
CA PHE A 59 14.47 15.79 4.16
C PHE A 59 15.54 16.32 3.22
N LYS A 60 15.20 16.43 1.93
CA LYS A 60 16.04 17.05 0.92
C LYS A 60 15.77 18.55 0.86
N ILE A 61 16.83 19.36 1.01
CA ILE A 61 16.76 20.81 0.85
C ILE A 61 16.60 21.14 -0.63
N CYS A 62 15.48 21.74 -0.99
CA CYS A 62 15.16 22.15 -2.35
C CYS A 62 15.12 23.68 -2.46
N SER A 63 15.52 24.19 -3.62
CA SER A 63 15.38 25.62 -3.94
C SER A 63 13.92 26.04 -4.08
N ALA A 64 13.61 27.29 -3.75
CA ALA A 64 12.31 27.89 -3.98
C ALA A 64 11.95 27.89 -5.48
N ASN A 65 10.87 27.20 -5.84
CA ASN A 65 10.40 27.12 -7.23
C ASN A 65 9.39 28.24 -7.55
N ARG A 66 9.39 28.72 -8.80
CA ARG A 66 8.46 29.77 -9.26
C ARG A 66 7.02 29.21 -9.39
N TYR A 67 6.17 29.46 -8.39
CA TYR A 67 4.81 28.88 -8.28
C TYR A 67 3.70 29.59 -9.09
N LYS A 68 3.95 30.75 -9.72
CA LYS A 68 2.91 31.59 -10.36
C LYS A 68 2.14 30.87 -11.48
N LEU A 69 2.80 30.00 -12.25
CA LEU A 69 2.19 29.24 -13.35
C LEU A 69 1.30 28.08 -12.87
N GLN A 70 1.55 27.55 -11.67
CA GLN A 70 0.76 26.44 -11.09
C GLN A 70 -0.61 26.91 -10.58
N LYS A 71 -0.69 28.16 -10.08
CA LYS A 71 -1.96 28.78 -9.68
C LYS A 71 -2.92 28.93 -10.86
N ALA A 72 -2.41 29.31 -12.03
CA ALA A 72 -3.22 29.42 -13.26
C ALA A 72 -3.74 28.04 -13.73
N TYR A 73 -2.89 27.02 -13.66
CA TYR A 73 -3.28 25.64 -13.94
C TYR A 73 -4.36 25.11 -13.00
N ARG A 74 -4.25 25.38 -11.69
CA ARG A 74 -5.27 24.98 -10.70
C ARG A 74 -6.62 25.64 -10.98
N LYS A 75 -6.64 26.91 -11.38
CA LYS A 75 -7.87 27.57 -11.81
C LYS A 75 -8.50 26.86 -13.01
N LEU A 76 -7.69 26.45 -13.99
CA LEU A 76 -8.17 25.69 -15.15
C LEU A 76 -8.65 24.27 -14.78
N ALA A 77 -7.93 23.56 -13.92
CA ALA A 77 -8.31 22.21 -13.47
C ALA A 77 -9.55 22.22 -12.53
N ALA A 78 -9.66 23.21 -11.65
CA ALA A 78 -10.81 23.36 -10.75
C ALA A 78 -12.06 23.88 -11.48
N ALA A 79 -11.90 24.67 -12.56
CA ALA A 79 -13.00 25.06 -13.43
C ALA A 79 -13.54 23.91 -14.30
N GLN A 80 -12.85 22.76 -14.33
CA GLN A 80 -13.19 21.59 -15.16
C GLN A 80 -13.93 20.47 -14.39
N SER A 81 -14.06 20.55 -13.06
CA SER A 81 -14.89 19.58 -12.31
C SER A 81 -16.38 19.65 -12.67
N SER A 82 -16.78 20.58 -13.55
CA SER A 82 -18.13 20.80 -14.08
C SER A 82 -18.33 20.37 -15.54
N THR A 83 -17.28 20.06 -16.33
CA THR A 83 -17.40 19.67 -17.74
C THR A 83 -16.35 18.64 -18.16
N SER A 84 -16.76 17.40 -18.39
CA SER A 84 -15.92 16.24 -18.68
C SER A 84 -15.72 16.03 -20.19
N SER A 85 -14.56 16.40 -20.74
CA SER A 85 -14.11 15.93 -22.07
C SER A 85 -12.70 15.32 -22.01
N VAL A 86 -12.54 14.14 -22.62
CA VAL A 86 -11.31 13.34 -22.61
C VAL A 86 -10.15 14.05 -23.34
N ALA A 87 -10.45 14.81 -24.39
CA ALA A 87 -9.48 15.59 -25.16
C ALA A 87 -8.79 16.69 -24.31
N GLN A 88 -9.52 17.32 -23.39
CA GLN A 88 -8.98 18.37 -22.51
C GLN A 88 -8.12 17.79 -21.37
N MET A 89 -8.42 16.58 -20.89
CA MET A 89 -7.53 15.85 -19.95
C MET A 89 -6.19 15.47 -20.59
N ALA A 90 -6.20 15.06 -21.87
CA ALA A 90 -4.98 14.79 -22.62
C ALA A 90 -4.12 16.05 -22.77
N GLN A 91 -4.74 17.21 -23.07
CA GLN A 91 -4.05 18.50 -23.12
C GLN A 91 -3.48 18.93 -21.75
N LEU A 92 -4.21 18.72 -20.64
CA LEU A 92 -3.69 18.99 -19.28
C LEU A 92 -2.49 18.11 -18.94
N THR A 93 -2.53 16.84 -19.32
CA THR A 93 -1.46 15.87 -19.06
C THR A 93 -0.21 16.20 -19.90
N GLN A 94 -0.41 16.59 -21.17
CA GLN A 94 0.65 17.10 -22.03
C GLN A 94 1.25 18.41 -21.49
N ALA A 95 0.46 19.31 -20.91
CA ALA A 95 0.96 20.55 -20.30
C ALA A 95 1.75 20.32 -18.99
N LYS A 96 1.48 19.21 -18.26
CA LYS A 96 2.13 18.86 -16.99
C LYS A 96 3.56 18.31 -17.16
N ARG A 97 3.82 17.58 -18.26
CA ARG A 97 5.12 16.96 -18.57
C ARG A 97 6.28 17.94 -18.78
N PRO A 98 6.21 18.93 -19.70
CA PRO A 98 7.31 19.87 -19.92
C PRO A 98 7.58 20.72 -18.67
N ARG A 99 6.57 21.01 -17.85
CA ARG A 99 6.70 21.78 -16.60
C ARG A 99 7.46 21.04 -15.50
N ARG A 100 7.17 19.74 -15.29
CA ARG A 100 7.97 18.92 -14.38
C ARG A 100 9.44 18.89 -14.82
N ARG A 101 9.70 18.83 -16.14
CA ARG A 101 11.07 18.90 -16.68
C ARG A 101 11.73 20.25 -16.38
N THR A 102 11.05 21.39 -16.56
CA THR A 102 11.63 22.70 -16.26
C THR A 102 11.97 22.88 -14.78
N THR A 103 11.09 22.46 -13.86
CA THR A 103 11.35 22.54 -12.41
C THR A 103 12.54 21.67 -11.99
N LEU A 104 12.65 20.45 -12.53
CA LEU A 104 13.79 19.57 -12.26
C LEU A 104 15.10 20.15 -12.78
N VAL A 105 15.08 20.83 -13.94
CA VAL A 105 16.25 21.51 -14.49
C VAL A 105 16.67 22.69 -13.61
N GLU A 106 15.72 23.50 -13.13
CA GLU A 106 16.01 24.59 -12.20
C GLU A 106 16.60 24.09 -10.88
N GLN A 107 16.05 23.00 -10.31
CA GLN A 107 16.60 22.38 -9.11
C GLN A 107 18.02 21.85 -9.34
N ARG A 108 18.28 21.19 -10.48
CA ARG A 108 19.63 20.73 -10.83
C ARG A 108 20.62 21.88 -10.95
N ARG A 109 20.21 23.02 -11.54
CA ARG A 109 21.06 24.23 -11.65
C ARG A 109 21.38 24.89 -10.31
N GLN A 110 20.53 24.70 -9.30
CA GLN A 110 20.74 25.28 -7.97
C GLN A 110 21.39 24.32 -6.98
N LYS A 111 21.57 23.04 -7.35
CA LYS A 111 22.24 22.03 -6.54
C LYS A 111 23.67 22.48 -6.22
N GLY A 112 24.11 22.28 -4.97
CA GLY A 112 25.45 22.63 -4.49
C GLY A 112 25.61 24.10 -4.06
N LYS A 113 24.59 24.95 -4.21
CA LYS A 113 24.66 26.34 -3.70
C LYS A 113 24.53 26.35 -2.17
N LYS A 114 25.44 27.06 -1.50
CA LYS A 114 25.40 27.29 -0.05
C LYS A 114 24.11 28.02 0.35
N VAL A 115 23.52 27.61 1.47
CA VAL A 115 22.30 28.22 2.03
C VAL A 115 22.66 29.29 3.05
N LEU A 116 22.00 30.44 2.95
CA LEU A 116 22.16 31.56 3.87
C LEU A 116 20.97 31.67 4.83
N TYR A 117 21.20 32.16 6.03
CA TYR A 117 20.11 32.58 6.92
C TYR A 117 19.29 33.69 6.27
N GLY A 118 17.96 33.64 6.42
CA GLY A 118 17.00 34.49 5.72
C GLY A 118 16.61 33.98 4.32
N GLN A 119 17.29 32.96 3.78
CA GLN A 119 16.95 32.38 2.48
C GLN A 119 15.68 31.51 2.55
N MET A 120 14.91 31.53 1.45
CA MET A 120 13.74 30.69 1.28
C MET A 120 14.12 29.32 0.71
N VAL A 121 13.73 28.26 1.40
CA VAL A 121 13.94 26.87 1.01
C VAL A 121 12.63 26.09 1.01
N GLN A 122 12.64 24.94 0.36
CA GLN A 122 11.58 23.94 0.41
C GLN A 122 12.14 22.65 1.01
N LEU A 123 11.36 22.00 1.87
CA LEU A 123 11.72 20.72 2.46
C LEU A 123 10.94 19.62 1.75
N GLN A 124 11.66 18.72 1.06
CA GLN A 124 11.06 17.53 0.46
C GLN A 124 11.37 16.32 1.34
N HIS A 125 10.34 15.66 1.85
CA HIS A 125 10.50 14.42 2.59
C HIS A 125 10.90 13.28 1.63
N VAL A 126 12.03 12.61 1.92
CA VAL A 126 12.65 11.65 0.99
C VAL A 126 11.79 10.39 0.83
N PHE A 127 11.27 9.84 1.92
CA PHE A 127 10.48 8.60 1.86
C PHE A 127 9.18 8.78 1.07
N THR A 128 8.41 9.85 1.28
CA THR A 128 7.15 10.08 0.55
C THR A 128 7.32 10.81 -0.78
N GLY A 129 8.47 11.46 -1.00
CA GLY A 129 8.71 12.34 -2.15
C GLY A 129 7.85 13.60 -2.17
N LYS A 130 7.15 13.92 -1.08
CA LYS A 130 6.24 15.07 -0.94
C LYS A 130 6.94 16.24 -0.24
N PHE A 131 6.46 17.45 -0.47
CA PHE A 131 6.94 18.66 0.19
C PHE A 131 6.16 18.93 1.48
N VAL A 132 6.82 19.54 2.46
CA VAL A 132 6.18 20.06 3.67
C VAL A 132 5.32 21.27 3.29
N HIS A 133 4.02 21.24 3.60
CA HIS A 133 3.04 22.29 3.31
C HIS A 133 2.33 22.73 4.58
N ILE A 134 2.05 24.04 4.65
CA ILE A 134 1.13 24.60 5.64
C ILE A 134 -0.30 24.59 5.11
N SER A 135 -1.26 24.22 5.95
CA SER A 135 -2.69 24.36 5.65
C SER A 135 -3.21 25.68 6.22
N THR A 136 -3.76 26.54 5.36
CA THR A 136 -4.47 27.75 5.82
C THR A 136 -5.96 27.51 6.06
N GLN A 137 -6.45 26.29 5.81
CA GLN A 137 -7.87 25.93 5.92
C GLN A 137 -8.13 24.99 7.09
N ASN A 138 -7.15 24.17 7.46
CA ASN A 138 -7.28 23.19 8.53
C ASN A 138 -6.40 23.59 9.72
N THR A 139 -6.97 23.47 10.91
CA THR A 139 -6.26 23.58 12.18
C THR A 139 -5.57 22.27 12.53
N SER A 140 -4.54 22.33 13.39
CA SER A 140 -3.88 21.14 13.91
C SER A 140 -4.87 20.27 14.70
N PRO A 141 -4.85 18.93 14.54
CA PRO A 141 -5.65 18.01 15.33
C PRO A 141 -5.27 18.00 16.81
N THR A 142 -4.02 18.26 17.20
CA THR A 142 -3.64 18.31 18.63
C THR A 142 -3.85 19.68 19.25
N GLU A 143 -3.60 20.76 18.51
CA GLU A 143 -3.67 22.14 19.00
C GLU A 143 -4.55 22.98 18.08
N SER A 144 -5.82 23.13 18.44
CA SER A 144 -6.84 23.83 17.62
C SER A 144 -6.54 25.29 17.33
N SER A 145 -5.68 25.94 18.13
CA SER A 145 -5.21 27.32 17.90
C SER A 145 -4.14 27.43 16.82
N ASN A 146 -3.50 26.32 16.45
CA ASN A 146 -2.38 26.25 15.53
C ASN A 146 -2.82 25.71 14.16
N MET A 147 -2.07 26.02 13.11
CA MET A 147 -2.38 25.53 11.77
C MET A 147 -1.75 24.15 11.51
N GLN A 148 -2.43 23.33 10.72
CA GLN A 148 -1.95 22.00 10.37
C GLN A 148 -0.79 22.05 9.37
N VAL A 149 0.23 21.22 9.59
CA VAL A 149 1.30 20.96 8.62
C VAL A 149 1.07 19.59 7.99
N THR A 150 1.15 19.51 6.67
CA THR A 150 0.86 18.30 5.89
C THR A 150 1.91 18.07 4.79
N LEU A 151 2.02 16.84 4.30
CA LEU A 151 2.87 16.52 3.16
C LEU A 151 2.07 16.47 1.86
N SER A 152 2.43 17.30 0.89
CA SER A 152 1.78 17.36 -0.43
C SER A 152 2.75 17.17 -1.59
N SER A 153 2.30 16.47 -2.64
CA SER A 153 3.08 16.31 -3.87
C SER A 153 3.11 17.57 -4.75
N GLU A 154 2.28 18.56 -4.42
CA GLU A 154 2.21 19.81 -5.15
C GLU A 154 3.33 20.76 -4.75
N ASN A 155 3.84 21.54 -5.70
CA ASN A 155 4.79 22.62 -5.40
C ASN A 155 4.04 23.95 -5.26
N ALA A 156 3.82 24.44 -4.04
CA ALA A 156 3.05 25.66 -3.82
C ALA A 156 3.78 26.67 -2.93
N ALA A 157 3.29 27.91 -2.90
CA ALA A 157 3.79 28.94 -1.99
C ALA A 157 3.67 28.54 -0.51
N PHE A 158 2.75 27.62 -0.19
CA PHE A 158 2.55 27.03 1.13
C PHE A 158 3.69 26.08 1.57
N ALA A 159 4.64 25.78 0.68
CA ALA A 159 5.79 24.92 0.96
C ALA A 159 7.11 25.68 1.11
N LEU A 160 7.05 27.01 1.22
CA LEU A 160 8.22 27.88 1.32
C LEU A 160 8.45 28.26 2.79
N PHE A 161 9.66 27.95 3.27
CA PHE A 161 10.11 28.28 4.62
C PHE A 161 11.36 29.16 4.54
N ARG A 162 11.43 30.17 5.41
CA ARG A 162 12.63 30.98 5.62
C ARG A 162 13.44 30.35 6.76
N VAL A 163 14.72 30.08 6.49
CA VAL A 163 15.64 29.52 7.49
C VAL A 163 16.17 30.65 8.35
N MET A 164 15.85 30.63 9.65
CA MET A 164 16.24 31.66 10.61
C MET A 164 17.13 31.05 11.70
N PRO A 165 18.12 31.79 12.25
CA PRO A 165 18.93 31.27 13.35
C PRO A 165 18.11 31.27 14.65
N ARG A 166 18.21 30.21 15.48
CA ARG A 166 17.56 30.20 16.81
C ARG A 166 18.24 31.16 17.78
N PHE A 167 19.57 31.27 17.70
CA PHE A 167 20.39 32.11 18.56
C PHE A 167 20.87 33.35 17.80
N LYS A 168 21.03 34.47 18.50
CA LYS A 168 21.46 35.76 17.91
C LYS A 168 22.97 35.83 17.59
N VAL A 169 23.65 34.68 17.52
CA VAL A 169 25.09 34.60 17.20
C VAL A 169 25.33 34.80 15.71
N LYS A 170 24.38 34.36 14.87
CA LYS A 170 24.37 34.53 13.42
C LYS A 170 23.17 35.38 13.01
N GLY A 171 23.31 36.16 11.95
CA GLY A 171 22.29 37.04 11.38
C GLY A 171 21.81 36.59 10.00
N GLU A 172 20.80 37.26 9.47
CA GLU A 172 20.39 37.08 8.07
C GLU A 172 21.57 37.41 7.13
N GLY A 173 21.83 36.55 6.15
CA GLY A 173 22.97 36.65 5.24
C GLY A 173 24.18 35.80 5.62
N ASP A 174 24.26 35.30 6.86
CA ASP A 174 25.32 34.38 7.27
C ASP A 174 25.11 32.96 6.72
N LEU A 175 26.19 32.20 6.58
CA LEU A 175 26.14 30.81 6.15
C LEU A 175 25.51 29.91 7.23
N VAL A 176 24.59 29.04 6.80
CA VAL A 176 24.01 28.02 7.68
C VAL A 176 24.99 26.83 7.76
N GLN A 177 25.49 26.53 8.95
CA GLN A 177 26.36 25.38 9.18
C GLN A 177 25.54 24.15 9.58
N ILE A 178 26.05 22.96 9.28
CA ILE A 178 25.51 21.72 9.83
C ILE A 178 25.70 21.74 11.36
N GLU A 179 24.76 21.11 12.07
CA GLU A 179 24.60 21.15 13.53
C GLU A 179 24.16 22.50 14.12
N ASP A 180 23.99 23.55 13.30
CA ASP A 180 23.32 24.77 13.75
C ASP A 180 21.87 24.47 14.14
N GLN A 181 21.41 25.19 15.16
CA GLN A 181 20.01 25.18 15.56
C GLN A 181 19.24 26.28 14.82
N VAL A 182 18.29 25.86 13.99
CA VAL A 182 17.50 26.76 13.14
C VAL A 182 16.03 26.77 13.51
N VAL A 183 15.37 27.85 13.12
CA VAL A 183 13.92 28.03 13.19
C VAL A 183 13.43 28.21 11.76
N LEU A 184 12.30 27.59 11.44
CA LEU A 184 11.70 27.63 10.11
C LEU A 184 10.42 28.46 10.12
N GLU A 185 10.49 29.67 9.57
CA GLU A 185 9.35 30.58 9.44
C GLU A 185 8.60 30.29 8.13
N SER A 186 7.27 30.28 8.14
CA SER A 186 6.52 30.14 6.89
C SER A 186 6.47 31.47 6.13
N VAL A 187 6.78 31.43 4.83
CA VAL A 187 6.72 32.63 3.97
C VAL A 187 5.27 33.10 3.75
N LYS A 188 4.32 32.16 3.79
CA LYS A 188 2.92 32.44 3.47
C LYS A 188 2.13 33.01 4.65
N SER A 189 2.47 32.60 5.86
CA SER A 189 1.97 33.16 7.12
C SER A 189 3.18 33.68 7.92
N PRO A 190 3.63 34.92 7.67
CA PRO A 190 4.76 35.52 8.37
C PRO A 190 4.50 35.62 9.89
N GLY A 191 5.56 35.48 10.69
CA GLY A 191 5.45 35.43 12.15
C GLY A 191 4.89 34.12 12.71
N GLN A 192 4.67 33.11 11.86
CA GLN A 192 4.34 31.74 12.27
C GLN A 192 5.46 30.77 11.85
N PHE A 193 5.84 29.90 12.77
CA PHE A 193 7.01 29.03 12.69
C PHE A 193 6.60 27.58 12.87
N LEU A 194 7.43 26.67 12.35
CA LEU A 194 7.29 25.25 12.67
C LEU A 194 7.50 25.04 14.17
N HIS A 195 6.54 24.34 14.78
CA HIS A 195 6.45 24.14 16.20
C HIS A 195 6.16 22.68 16.51
N VAL A 196 6.87 22.13 17.50
CA VAL A 196 6.55 20.82 18.06
C VAL A 196 5.47 21.02 19.12
N SER A 197 4.32 20.38 18.91
CA SER A 197 3.18 20.45 19.83
C SER A 197 3.58 20.02 21.24
N ARG A 198 2.88 20.56 22.24
CA ARG A 198 3.01 20.13 23.65
C ARG A 198 2.23 18.85 23.95
N HIS A 199 1.28 18.52 23.10
CA HIS A 199 0.43 17.36 23.24
C HIS A 199 0.87 16.29 22.24
N LYS A 200 1.00 15.06 22.73
CA LYS A 200 1.22 13.90 21.88
C LYS A 200 -0.03 13.63 21.06
N PHE A 201 0.12 12.95 19.93
CA PHE A 201 -1.04 12.45 19.18
C PHE A 201 -1.92 11.61 20.10
N GLU A 202 -3.21 11.94 20.10
CA GLU A 202 -4.21 11.10 20.73
C GLU A 202 -4.28 9.72 20.03
N ALA A 203 -4.84 8.73 20.72
CA ALA A 203 -5.00 7.36 20.22
C ALA A 203 -5.78 7.22 18.88
N HIS A 204 -6.39 8.30 18.39
CA HIS A 204 -7.07 8.34 17.09
C HIS A 204 -6.12 8.34 15.87
N MET A 205 -4.82 8.64 16.06
CA MET A 205 -3.75 8.54 15.04
C MET A 205 -2.73 7.47 15.46
N PRO A 206 -3.07 6.17 15.43
CA PRO A 206 -2.27 5.16 16.08
C PRO A 206 -0.87 5.03 15.46
N VAL A 207 -0.70 5.43 14.20
CA VAL A 207 0.60 5.34 13.49
C VAL A 207 1.67 6.11 14.24
N TYR A 208 1.31 7.27 14.78
CA TYR A 208 2.19 8.18 15.51
C TYR A 208 1.90 8.19 17.01
N ALA A 209 1.40 7.06 17.56
CA ALA A 209 1.21 6.91 19.00
C ALA A 209 2.50 7.30 19.74
N ASP A 210 2.34 8.02 20.84
CA ASP A 210 3.43 8.56 21.67
C ASP A 210 4.36 9.61 21.04
N SER A 211 4.07 10.06 19.82
CA SER A 211 4.81 11.13 19.13
C SER A 211 4.09 12.47 19.22
N TYR A 212 4.82 13.56 19.04
CA TYR A 212 4.27 14.91 19.03
C TYR A 212 3.93 15.35 17.61
N GLU A 213 2.87 16.14 17.43
CA GLU A 213 2.56 16.73 16.13
C GLU A 213 3.54 17.86 15.82
N LEU A 214 4.04 17.91 14.57
CA LEU A 214 4.65 19.11 14.02
C LEU A 214 3.56 19.99 13.41
N ASN A 215 3.29 21.15 14.02
CA ASN A 215 2.28 22.11 13.55
C ASN A 215 2.93 23.48 13.28
N LEU A 216 2.11 24.47 12.89
CA LEU A 216 2.56 25.85 12.69
C LEU A 216 1.94 26.77 13.76
N SER A 217 2.79 27.46 14.51
CA SER A 217 2.38 28.34 15.62
C SER A 217 3.14 29.66 15.61
N VAL A 218 2.67 30.64 16.39
CA VAL A 218 3.44 31.86 16.69
C VAL A 218 4.68 31.53 17.54
N ARG A 219 4.62 30.44 18.30
CA ARG A 219 5.78 29.89 19.01
C ARG A 219 6.66 29.14 18.03
N PHE A 220 7.97 29.29 18.18
CA PHE A 220 8.94 28.53 17.41
C PHE A 220 9.58 27.43 18.26
N SER A 221 9.88 26.32 17.62
CA SER A 221 10.77 25.28 18.15
C SER A 221 12.08 25.31 17.38
N GLY A 222 13.19 25.05 18.06
CA GLY A 222 14.49 24.93 17.39
C GLY A 222 14.72 23.52 16.86
N PHE A 223 15.29 23.45 15.66
CA PHE A 223 15.67 22.21 15.01
C PHE A 223 17.17 22.23 14.72
N THR A 224 17.89 21.27 15.27
CA THR A 224 19.29 21.02 14.97
C THR A 224 19.40 20.28 13.65
N LEU A 225 20.18 20.83 12.73
CA LEU A 225 20.37 20.27 11.38
C LEU A 225 21.41 19.16 11.41
N ILE A 226 21.01 17.94 11.09
CA ILE A 226 21.94 16.80 11.02
C ILE A 226 22.08 16.37 9.57
N ARG A 227 23.29 16.49 9.01
CA ARG A 227 23.53 16.03 7.64
C ARG A 227 23.50 14.51 7.59
N ARG A 228 22.78 13.98 6.61
CA ARG A 228 22.86 12.55 6.27
C ARG A 228 23.89 12.30 5.19
N TYR A 229 23.78 13.03 4.07
CA TYR A 229 24.74 12.96 2.98
C TYR A 229 24.58 14.17 2.04
N HIS A 230 25.67 14.45 1.32
CA HIS A 230 25.71 15.36 0.19
C HIS A 230 25.89 14.54 -1.09
N GLU A 231 25.02 14.74 -2.08
CA GLU A 231 25.04 13.95 -3.31
C GLU A 231 25.86 14.66 -4.40
N THR A 232 27.08 14.20 -4.65
CA THR A 232 27.92 14.64 -5.77
C THR A 232 27.70 13.77 -7.01
N GLU A 233 27.97 14.29 -8.22
CA GLU A 233 27.78 13.52 -9.46
C GLU A 233 28.78 12.36 -9.59
N ASP A 234 30.00 12.54 -9.06
CA ASP A 234 31.06 11.52 -9.09
C ASP A 234 30.80 10.31 -8.18
N GLU A 235 29.86 10.44 -7.24
CA GLU A 235 29.50 9.40 -6.27
C GLU A 235 28.22 8.64 -6.65
N ALA A 236 27.68 8.86 -7.85
CA ALA A 236 26.42 8.25 -8.27
C ALA A 236 26.49 6.71 -8.38
N ASN A 237 27.67 6.16 -8.66
CA ASN A 237 27.90 4.71 -8.80
C ASN A 237 28.33 4.03 -7.49
N LYS A 238 28.37 4.76 -6.37
CA LYS A 238 28.84 4.24 -5.07
C LYS A 238 27.65 3.87 -4.18
N ILE A 239 27.82 2.83 -3.36
CA ILE A 239 26.78 2.36 -2.44
C ILE A 239 26.82 3.19 -1.15
N ARG A 240 25.69 3.80 -0.82
CA ARG A 240 25.54 4.60 0.41
C ARG A 240 24.78 3.85 1.50
N ALA A 241 25.09 4.18 2.76
CA ALA A 241 24.28 3.73 3.87
C ALA A 241 22.84 4.27 3.76
N GLY A 242 21.86 3.40 4.01
CA GLY A 242 20.45 3.69 3.83
C GLY A 242 19.92 3.55 2.40
N GLN A 243 20.77 3.27 1.40
CA GLN A 243 20.33 2.95 0.05
C GLN A 243 19.92 1.47 -0.05
N PRO A 244 18.77 1.16 -0.68
CA PRO A 244 18.40 -0.22 -0.92
C PRO A 244 19.30 -0.89 -1.97
N VAL A 245 19.78 -2.09 -1.66
CA VAL A 245 20.64 -2.95 -2.47
C VAL A 245 20.04 -4.35 -2.61
N ARG A 246 20.59 -5.14 -3.53
CA ARG A 246 20.28 -6.56 -3.72
C ARG A 246 21.57 -7.36 -3.69
N PHE A 247 21.57 -8.50 -3.01
CA PHE A 247 22.67 -9.46 -3.06
C PHE A 247 22.33 -10.57 -4.04
N PHE A 248 23.20 -10.78 -5.03
CA PHE A 248 23.09 -11.83 -6.04
C PHE A 248 24.26 -12.80 -5.90
N HIS A 249 23.97 -14.04 -5.54
CA HIS A 249 24.96 -15.10 -5.48
C HIS A 249 25.34 -15.54 -6.90
N THR A 250 26.61 -15.39 -7.28
CA THR A 250 27.07 -15.60 -8.66
C THR A 250 26.99 -17.07 -9.07
N GLU A 251 27.51 -18.00 -8.26
CA GLU A 251 27.55 -19.44 -8.60
C GLU A 251 26.13 -20.07 -8.67
N LEU A 252 25.28 -19.80 -7.69
CA LEU A 252 23.91 -20.33 -7.63
C LEU A 252 22.90 -19.57 -8.51
N GLU A 253 23.34 -18.47 -9.14
CA GLU A 253 22.50 -17.53 -9.89
C GLU A 253 21.22 -17.14 -9.14
N ALA A 254 21.35 -16.79 -7.87
CA ALA A 254 20.23 -16.63 -6.95
C ALA A 254 20.28 -15.32 -6.16
N TYR A 255 19.12 -14.73 -5.86
CA TYR A 255 19.05 -13.53 -5.03
C TYR A 255 18.76 -13.88 -3.58
N LEU A 256 19.42 -13.20 -2.65
CA LEU A 256 19.12 -13.30 -1.22
C LEU A 256 17.76 -12.66 -0.94
N VAL A 257 16.85 -13.42 -0.34
CA VAL A 257 15.46 -13.00 -0.10
C VAL A 257 14.96 -13.39 1.28
N CYS A 258 13.93 -12.69 1.74
CA CYS A 258 13.09 -13.06 2.87
C CYS A 258 11.63 -12.67 2.57
N GLU A 259 10.65 -13.41 3.08
CA GLU A 259 9.23 -13.07 2.90
C GLU A 259 8.57 -12.72 4.24
N GLY A 260 7.97 -11.53 4.32
CA GLY A 260 7.26 -11.04 5.51
C GLY A 260 6.76 -9.62 5.32
N THR A 261 6.13 -9.07 6.36
CA THR A 261 5.64 -7.68 6.40
C THR A 261 6.05 -7.00 7.72
N PHE A 262 5.74 -5.72 7.86
CA PHE A 262 6.18 -4.92 9.00
C PHE A 262 5.56 -5.40 10.31
N ASN A 263 6.37 -5.51 11.37
CA ASN A 263 5.94 -5.85 12.73
C ASN A 263 5.10 -7.13 12.82
N GLU A 264 5.28 -8.06 11.87
CA GLU A 264 4.68 -9.38 11.85
C GLU A 264 5.80 -10.43 11.82
N PRO A 265 5.53 -11.66 12.29
CA PRO A 265 6.48 -12.74 12.13
C PRO A 265 6.77 -12.96 10.63
N GLU A 266 8.00 -13.37 10.35
CA GLU A 266 8.37 -13.76 8.98
C GLU A 266 7.53 -14.96 8.54
N VAL A 267 7.19 -14.98 7.26
CA VAL A 267 6.49 -16.11 6.64
C VAL A 267 7.49 -17.16 6.22
N GLU A 268 8.59 -16.71 5.61
CA GLU A 268 9.69 -17.55 5.16
C GLU A 268 10.99 -16.94 5.63
N ASP A 269 11.92 -17.80 6.04
CA ASP A 269 13.24 -17.40 6.54
C ASP A 269 14.10 -16.83 5.41
N VAL A 270 15.29 -16.37 5.76
CA VAL A 270 16.27 -15.90 4.78
C VAL A 270 16.73 -17.09 3.92
N HIS A 271 16.55 -16.98 2.61
CA HIS A 271 16.90 -18.02 1.65
C HIS A 271 17.34 -17.41 0.30
N LEU A 272 17.80 -18.25 -0.61
CA LEU A 272 18.18 -17.87 -1.97
C LEU A 272 17.08 -18.23 -2.95
N ARG A 273 16.70 -17.28 -3.81
CA ARG A 273 15.73 -17.49 -4.88
C ARG A 273 16.45 -17.51 -6.22
N VAL A 274 16.50 -18.70 -6.83
CA VAL A 274 17.21 -18.92 -8.10
C VAL A 274 16.51 -18.16 -9.22
N ARG A 275 17.33 -17.47 -10.01
CA ARG A 275 16.93 -16.76 -11.22
C ARG A 275 18.08 -16.77 -12.22
N ALA A 276 18.28 -17.94 -12.81
CA ALA A 276 19.26 -18.17 -13.86
C ALA A 276 19.08 -17.19 -15.03
N VAL A 277 20.20 -16.68 -15.55
CA VAL A 277 20.19 -15.73 -16.68
C VAL A 277 20.03 -16.50 -17.98
N GLU A 278 18.79 -16.86 -18.28
CA GLU A 278 18.46 -17.54 -19.54
C GLU A 278 18.31 -16.54 -20.72
N GLN A 279 19.13 -16.68 -21.76
CA GLN A 279 19.02 -15.86 -22.98
C GLN A 279 17.67 -16.01 -23.70
N THR A 280 17.05 -17.20 -23.60
CA THR A 280 15.73 -17.50 -24.18
C THR A 280 14.59 -16.77 -23.47
N LYS A 281 14.80 -16.30 -22.24
CA LYS A 281 13.82 -15.56 -21.46
C LYS A 281 14.34 -14.15 -21.16
N PRO A 282 14.12 -13.16 -22.03
CA PRO A 282 14.73 -11.83 -21.87
C PRO A 282 14.40 -11.13 -20.54
N LYS A 283 13.33 -11.54 -19.85
CA LYS A 283 12.99 -11.05 -18.51
C LYS A 283 13.99 -11.47 -17.42
N THR A 284 14.79 -12.51 -17.59
CA THR A 284 15.80 -12.95 -16.59
C THR A 284 17.09 -12.16 -16.71
N MET A 285 17.35 -11.53 -17.87
CA MET A 285 18.54 -10.69 -18.11
C MET A 285 18.56 -9.38 -17.30
N PHE A 286 17.41 -8.91 -16.82
CA PHE A 286 17.32 -7.70 -16.00
C PHE A 286 17.19 -8.06 -14.53
N PRO A 287 17.73 -7.28 -13.56
CA PRO A 287 17.54 -7.54 -12.13
C PRO A 287 16.06 -7.66 -11.71
N PRO A 288 15.75 -8.38 -10.63
CA PRO A 288 14.37 -8.60 -10.21
C PRO A 288 13.76 -7.31 -9.64
N THR A 289 12.53 -7.03 -10.05
CA THR A 289 11.70 -5.96 -9.49
C THR A 289 11.01 -6.34 -8.17
N SER A 290 11.40 -7.46 -7.55
CA SER A 290 10.76 -7.96 -6.33
C SER A 290 11.28 -7.21 -5.12
N ALA A 291 10.41 -6.72 -4.26
CA ALA A 291 10.85 -6.02 -3.05
C ALA A 291 11.43 -6.96 -1.98
N ILE A 292 11.09 -8.25 -2.00
CA ILE A 292 11.62 -9.28 -1.09
C ILE A 292 13.13 -9.52 -1.20
N CYS A 293 13.79 -8.94 -2.21
CA CYS A 293 15.26 -9.00 -2.37
C CYS A 293 15.94 -7.68 -1.99
N TYR A 294 15.19 -6.73 -1.43
CA TYR A 294 15.72 -5.41 -1.09
C TYR A 294 16.25 -5.45 0.34
N TRP A 295 17.54 -5.18 0.45
CA TRP A 295 18.28 -5.07 1.69
C TRP A 295 18.80 -3.64 1.83
N GLN A 296 18.99 -3.15 3.04
CA GLN A 296 19.50 -1.81 3.32
C GLN A 296 20.72 -1.97 4.22
N LEU A 297 21.85 -1.39 3.79
CA LEU A 297 23.06 -1.37 4.59
C LEU A 297 23.06 -0.14 5.49
N GLU A 298 23.34 -0.31 6.77
CA GLU A 298 23.46 0.79 7.74
C GLU A 298 24.75 0.68 8.52
N PHE A 299 25.40 1.81 8.81
CA PHE A 299 26.58 1.79 9.67
C PHE A 299 26.23 1.32 11.08
N PHE A 300 27.14 0.58 11.69
CA PHE A 300 27.04 0.22 13.11
C PHE A 300 27.15 1.48 13.99
N GLU A 301 28.21 2.27 13.79
CA GLU A 301 28.47 3.54 14.46
C GLU A 301 27.77 4.70 13.74
N GLY A 302 26.45 4.84 13.93
CA GLY A 302 25.67 5.99 13.44
C GLY A 302 24.77 5.69 12.25
N CYS A 303 23.56 5.18 12.52
CA CYS A 303 22.58 4.80 11.47
C CYS A 303 22.00 6.00 10.69
N ILE A 304 22.23 7.23 11.16
CA ILE A 304 21.76 8.45 10.50
C ILE A 304 22.69 8.87 9.38
N SER A 305 23.99 8.56 9.47
CA SER A 305 24.89 8.85 8.36
C SER A 305 24.46 8.04 7.15
N GLY A 306 24.36 8.72 6.01
CA GLY A 306 24.12 8.14 4.69
C GLY A 306 25.35 8.24 3.81
N ASP A 307 26.54 8.29 4.42
CA ASP A 307 27.81 8.36 3.69
C ASP A 307 28.07 7.07 2.90
N ILE A 308 29.08 7.12 2.03
CA ILE A 308 29.50 5.98 1.22
C ILE A 308 30.09 4.90 2.12
N ILE A 309 29.67 3.67 1.89
CA ILE A 309 30.15 2.52 2.64
C ILE A 309 31.52 2.12 2.13
N LYS A 310 32.45 1.89 3.05
CA LYS A 310 33.78 1.37 2.76
C LYS A 310 33.87 -0.13 3.00
N TRP A 311 34.80 -0.79 2.31
CA TRP A 311 35.15 -2.19 2.55
C TRP A 311 35.58 -2.40 4.01
N GLU A 312 35.25 -3.59 4.54
CA GLU A 312 35.59 -4.01 5.91
C GLU A 312 34.99 -3.15 7.04
N GLN A 313 34.23 -2.10 6.70
CA GLN A 313 33.49 -1.31 7.66
C GLN A 313 32.35 -2.15 8.25
N GLN A 314 32.12 -1.99 9.56
CA GLN A 314 31.05 -2.69 10.26
C GLN A 314 29.68 -2.11 9.87
N VAL A 315 28.84 -2.97 9.31
CA VAL A 315 27.50 -2.63 8.86
C VAL A 315 26.46 -3.60 9.42
N ARG A 316 25.22 -3.14 9.45
CA ARG A 316 24.03 -3.96 9.69
C ARG A 316 23.26 -4.10 8.39
N ILE A 317 22.73 -5.29 8.14
CA ILE A 317 21.97 -5.59 6.92
C ILE A 317 20.49 -5.69 7.30
N ARG A 318 19.67 -4.70 6.91
CA ARG A 318 18.22 -4.68 7.18
C ARG A 318 17.43 -5.19 5.98
N HIS A 319 16.47 -6.07 6.20
CA HIS A 319 15.49 -6.45 5.17
C HIS A 319 14.39 -5.39 5.04
N MET A 320 14.16 -4.87 3.84
CA MET A 320 13.22 -3.75 3.63
C MET A 320 11.76 -4.12 3.87
N CYS A 321 11.32 -5.34 3.54
CA CYS A 321 9.91 -5.76 3.70
C CYS A 321 9.53 -6.13 5.14
N THR A 322 10.45 -6.65 5.95
CA THR A 322 10.18 -6.99 7.37
C THR A 322 10.64 -5.90 8.33
N ARG A 323 11.56 -5.01 7.90
CA ARG A 323 12.24 -4.00 8.73
C ARG A 323 13.16 -4.57 9.81
N LYS A 324 13.49 -5.86 9.71
CA LYS A 324 14.36 -6.57 10.65
C LYS A 324 15.79 -6.66 10.12
N PHE A 325 16.75 -6.74 11.03
CA PHE A 325 18.16 -6.92 10.74
C PHE A 325 18.51 -8.39 10.66
N LEU A 326 19.37 -8.73 9.71
CA LEU A 326 20.02 -10.03 9.64
C LEU A 326 20.85 -10.25 10.91
N ILE A 327 20.73 -11.44 11.50
CA ILE A 327 21.54 -11.88 12.63
C ILE A 327 21.96 -13.34 12.47
N ILE A 328 22.96 -13.73 13.25
CA ILE A 328 23.15 -15.12 13.63
C ILE A 328 22.58 -15.35 15.02
N ASP A 329 21.65 -16.29 15.14
CA ASP A 329 21.13 -16.67 16.45
C ASP A 329 22.13 -17.54 17.25
N ASN A 330 21.84 -17.80 18.52
CA ASN A 330 22.70 -18.58 19.42
C ASN A 330 22.97 -20.00 18.91
N ASP A 331 22.06 -20.57 18.11
CA ASP A 331 22.21 -21.88 17.47
C ASP A 331 23.06 -21.85 16.20
N GLY A 332 23.67 -20.70 15.85
CA GLY A 332 24.50 -20.56 14.64
C GLY A 332 23.71 -20.46 13.34
N ARG A 333 22.39 -20.23 13.41
CA ARG A 333 21.50 -20.14 12.24
C ARG A 333 21.24 -18.69 11.83
N LEU A 334 21.01 -18.46 10.54
CA LEU A 334 20.51 -17.16 10.07
C LEU A 334 19.11 -16.89 10.64
N ALA A 335 18.93 -15.70 11.20
CA ALA A 335 17.64 -15.22 11.65
C ALA A 335 17.50 -13.72 11.41
N LEU A 336 16.35 -13.16 11.81
CA LEU A 336 16.04 -11.74 11.73
C LEU A 336 15.64 -11.20 13.10
N THR A 337 16.13 -10.02 13.46
CA THR A 337 15.79 -9.32 14.72
C THR A 337 15.27 -7.92 14.48
N GLU A 338 14.39 -7.43 15.36
CA GLU A 338 13.98 -6.02 15.39
C GLU A 338 14.98 -5.16 16.18
N ASP A 339 15.83 -5.77 17.02
CA ASP A 339 16.77 -5.03 17.86
C ASP A 339 17.96 -4.53 17.05
N CYS A 340 18.03 -3.21 16.87
CA CYS A 340 19.14 -2.58 16.19
C CYS A 340 20.45 -2.63 17.01
N LYS A 341 20.38 -2.86 18.32
CA LYS A 341 21.55 -2.83 19.22
C LYS A 341 22.20 -4.20 19.42
N ASP A 342 21.65 -5.26 18.84
CA ASP A 342 22.21 -6.59 18.94
C ASP A 342 23.58 -6.66 18.24
N ALA A 343 24.62 -7.04 18.98
CA ALA A 343 25.97 -7.21 18.43
C ALA A 343 26.04 -8.33 17.39
N ARG A 344 25.12 -9.32 17.44
CA ARG A 344 25.00 -10.42 16.47
C ARG A 344 24.41 -9.98 15.12
N ALA A 345 24.06 -8.70 14.97
CA ALA A 345 23.58 -8.11 13.73
C ALA A 345 24.68 -7.45 12.88
N VAL A 346 25.95 -7.59 13.28
CA VAL A 346 27.08 -6.86 12.70
C VAL A 346 27.83 -7.72 11.68
N PHE A 347 27.97 -7.19 10.47
CA PHE A 347 28.64 -7.83 9.34
C PHE A 347 29.71 -6.93 8.74
N ARG A 348 30.65 -7.52 8.00
CA ARG A 348 31.61 -6.85 7.14
C ARG A 348 31.50 -7.38 5.72
N LEU A 349 31.70 -6.49 4.76
CA LEU A 349 31.79 -6.85 3.35
C LEU A 349 33.25 -6.80 2.93
N HIS A 350 33.73 -7.88 2.30
CA HIS A 350 35.10 -8.01 1.81
C HIS A 350 35.09 -8.11 0.28
N PRO A 351 36.02 -7.45 -0.43
CA PRO A 351 36.09 -7.53 -1.89
C PRO A 351 36.55 -8.92 -2.36
N VAL A 352 35.92 -9.46 -3.41
CA VAL A 352 36.29 -10.77 -4.01
C VAL A 352 37.43 -10.63 -5.02
N LEU A 353 37.40 -9.60 -5.87
CA LEU A 353 38.35 -9.38 -6.96
C LEU A 353 39.41 -8.35 -6.55
N ARG A 354 40.69 -8.63 -6.82
CA ARG A 354 41.74 -7.61 -7.04
C ARG A 354 41.90 -7.47 -8.55
N MET A 355 41.44 -6.39 -9.18
CA MET A 355 41.61 -6.23 -10.63
C MET A 355 43.07 -5.97 -10.98
N VAL A 356 43.74 -6.90 -11.66
CA VAL A 356 45.04 -6.61 -12.29
C VAL A 356 44.77 -5.91 -13.63
N ASN A 357 45.35 -4.72 -13.84
CA ASN A 357 45.24 -4.03 -15.12
C ASN A 357 46.13 -4.74 -16.14
N LEU A 358 45.53 -5.37 -17.16
CA LEU A 358 46.24 -6.19 -18.15
C LEU A 358 47.15 -5.37 -19.07
N GLU A 359 46.99 -4.05 -19.17
CA GLU A 359 47.80 -3.21 -20.06
C GLU A 359 49.11 -2.72 -19.43
N SER A 360 49.17 -2.60 -18.09
CA SER A 360 50.33 -1.99 -17.41
C SER A 360 51.17 -2.99 -16.62
N ASN A 361 50.74 -4.25 -16.47
CA ASN A 361 51.36 -5.22 -15.54
C ASN A 361 51.51 -4.68 -14.10
N VAL A 362 50.83 -3.58 -13.78
CA VAL A 362 50.72 -3.03 -12.44
C VAL A 362 49.52 -3.71 -11.81
N LYS A 363 49.76 -4.42 -10.71
CA LYS A 363 48.70 -4.89 -9.82
C LYS A 363 47.97 -3.65 -9.29
N ILE A 364 46.85 -3.28 -9.91
CA ILE A 364 45.94 -2.32 -9.30
C ILE A 364 45.24 -3.08 -8.18
N ASN A 365 45.75 -2.97 -6.96
CA ASN A 365 44.97 -3.45 -5.85
C ASN A 365 43.72 -2.55 -5.76
N TYR A 366 42.51 -3.14 -5.73
CA TYR A 366 41.34 -2.40 -5.24
C TYR A 366 41.54 -1.87 -3.81
N SER A 367 42.62 -2.27 -3.11
CA SER A 367 43.04 -1.64 -1.85
C SER A 367 43.44 -0.16 -1.96
N GLU A 368 43.44 0.44 -3.16
CA GLU A 368 43.55 1.91 -3.31
C GLU A 368 42.18 2.61 -3.32
N ARG A 369 41.07 1.88 -3.55
CA ARG A 369 39.70 2.40 -3.44
C ARG A 369 38.97 1.72 -2.29
N ASP A 370 38.91 2.42 -1.16
CA ASP A 370 38.24 1.93 0.05
C ASP A 370 36.71 1.77 -0.11
N GLU A 371 36.09 2.30 -1.16
CA GLU A 371 34.64 2.46 -1.27
C GLU A 371 33.96 1.34 -2.09
N ILE A 372 32.71 1.01 -1.72
CA ILE A 372 31.91 0.01 -2.43
C ILE A 372 31.19 0.64 -3.63
N GLU A 373 31.45 0.12 -4.83
CA GLU A 373 30.79 0.52 -6.08
C GLU A 373 29.62 -0.43 -6.42
N ASP A 374 28.67 0.05 -7.22
CA ASP A 374 27.59 -0.77 -7.77
C ASP A 374 28.16 -1.88 -8.66
N THR A 375 27.53 -3.06 -8.66
CA THR A 375 27.93 -4.25 -9.42
C THR A 375 29.27 -4.89 -9.00
N THR A 376 29.78 -4.56 -7.81
CA THR A 376 30.99 -5.17 -7.25
C THR A 376 30.71 -6.51 -6.56
N TYR A 377 31.73 -7.38 -6.52
CA TYR A 377 31.67 -8.68 -5.87
C TYR A 377 32.19 -8.60 -4.44
N CYS A 378 31.39 -9.06 -3.50
CA CYS A 378 31.71 -9.12 -2.09
C CYS A 378 31.51 -10.51 -1.48
N ARG A 379 32.25 -10.78 -0.41
CA ARG A 379 31.95 -11.82 0.58
C ARG A 379 31.43 -11.15 1.84
N ILE A 380 30.55 -11.84 2.56
CA ILE A 380 29.91 -11.29 3.76
C ILE A 380 30.39 -12.09 4.97
N GLU A 381 31.11 -11.43 5.87
CA GLU A 381 31.59 -11.97 7.14
C GLU A 381 30.68 -11.50 8.27
N HIS A 382 30.32 -12.40 9.20
CA HIS A 382 29.71 -12.02 10.46
C HIS A 382 30.78 -11.73 11.52
N VAL A 383 30.72 -10.54 12.11
CA VAL A 383 31.81 -10.01 12.94
C VAL A 383 32.01 -10.76 14.25
N VAL A 384 30.92 -11.17 14.91
CA VAL A 384 31.01 -11.78 16.24
C VAL A 384 31.54 -13.21 16.17
N THR A 385 31.13 -13.98 15.15
CA THR A 385 31.56 -15.38 15.01
C THR A 385 32.77 -15.56 14.11
N GLY A 386 33.09 -14.58 13.25
CA GLY A 386 34.12 -14.72 12.22
C GLY A 386 33.74 -15.68 11.08
N ASN A 387 32.47 -16.07 11.01
CA ASN A 387 31.97 -17.00 10.01
C ASN A 387 31.44 -16.26 8.78
N TRP A 388 31.35 -16.96 7.66
CA TRP A 388 31.03 -16.43 6.34
C TRP A 388 29.64 -16.86 5.88
N LEU A 389 28.93 -15.97 5.20
CA LEU A 389 27.65 -16.27 4.58
C LEU A 389 27.84 -17.22 3.39
N HIS A 390 27.18 -18.37 3.42
CA HIS A 390 27.33 -19.44 2.45
C HIS A 390 26.03 -19.75 1.70
N GLY A 391 26.10 -19.88 0.37
CA GLY A 391 25.02 -20.37 -0.46
C GLY A 391 25.06 -21.89 -0.60
N SER A 392 24.19 -22.59 0.14
CA SER A 392 24.12 -24.06 0.06
C SER A 392 23.44 -24.54 -1.22
N LYS A 393 23.94 -25.65 -1.78
CA LYS A 393 23.32 -26.33 -2.94
C LYS A 393 22.04 -27.08 -2.57
N GLU A 394 21.75 -27.24 -1.28
CA GLU A 394 20.50 -27.84 -0.80
C GLU A 394 19.28 -26.99 -1.15
N ASP A 395 18.18 -27.66 -1.49
CA ASP A 395 16.92 -26.98 -1.75
C ASP A 395 16.27 -26.49 -0.45
N TYR A 396 15.75 -25.27 -0.48
CA TYR A 396 14.95 -24.71 0.62
C TYR A 396 13.48 -25.13 0.45
N SER A 397 12.94 -25.82 1.46
CA SER A 397 11.52 -26.15 1.53
C SER A 397 10.75 -24.99 2.17
N ARG A 398 9.69 -24.53 1.50
CA ARG A 398 8.81 -23.46 2.02
C ARG A 398 8.13 -23.92 3.31
N LYS A 399 8.15 -23.09 4.35
CA LYS A 399 7.41 -23.35 5.60
C LYS A 399 5.92 -23.51 5.34
N THR A 400 5.39 -22.70 4.42
CA THR A 400 3.99 -22.79 4.01
C THR A 400 3.63 -24.11 3.33
N GLN A 401 4.58 -24.82 2.71
CA GLN A 401 4.32 -26.13 2.10
C GLN A 401 4.39 -27.30 3.08
N SER A 402 5.17 -27.21 4.16
CA SER A 402 5.30 -28.32 5.12
C SER A 402 4.02 -28.55 5.93
N ASP A 403 3.27 -27.50 6.25
CA ASP A 403 2.01 -27.60 7.01
C ASP A 403 0.81 -27.90 6.10
N GLU A 404 0.85 -27.49 4.82
CA GLU A 404 -0.27 -27.58 3.86
C GLU A 404 -0.20 -28.81 2.92
N ALA A 405 0.87 -29.60 2.96
CA ALA A 405 1.04 -30.81 2.13
C ALA A 405 -0.05 -31.89 2.35
N SER A 406 -0.84 -31.78 3.42
CA SER A 406 -1.93 -32.72 3.70
C SER A 406 -3.19 -32.51 2.83
N SER A 407 -3.30 -31.42 2.07
CA SER A 407 -4.53 -31.11 1.32
C SER A 407 -4.28 -30.46 -0.05
N HIS A 408 -3.66 -31.19 -0.98
CA HIS A 408 -3.44 -30.76 -2.37
C HIS A 408 -4.71 -30.31 -3.13
N ASN A 409 -5.90 -30.75 -2.69
CA ASN A 409 -7.19 -30.46 -3.29
C ASN A 409 -7.90 -29.22 -2.71
N SER A 410 -7.42 -28.62 -1.61
CA SER A 410 -8.06 -27.43 -1.04
C SER A 410 -7.51 -26.14 -1.68
N MET A 411 -8.26 -25.04 -1.51
CA MET A 411 -7.83 -23.70 -1.90
C MET A 411 -6.61 -23.20 -1.10
N ALA A 412 -6.38 -23.75 0.11
CA ALA A 412 -5.23 -23.40 0.94
C ALA A 412 -3.90 -23.88 0.31
N GLY A 413 -3.87 -25.10 -0.24
CA GLY A 413 -2.67 -25.68 -0.87
C GLY A 413 -2.28 -25.08 -2.24
N LEU A 414 -2.81 -23.91 -2.61
CA LEU A 414 -2.51 -23.26 -3.89
C LEU A 414 -1.12 -22.61 -3.89
N VAL A 415 -0.19 -23.20 -4.63
CA VAL A 415 1.15 -22.65 -4.81
C VAL A 415 1.17 -21.61 -5.93
N TRP A 416 1.30 -20.33 -5.56
CA TRP A 416 1.38 -19.21 -6.49
C TRP A 416 2.79 -18.96 -7.05
N SER A 417 3.83 -19.58 -6.46
CA SER A 417 5.22 -19.43 -6.88
C SER A 417 5.97 -20.77 -6.88
N GLN A 418 6.42 -21.20 -8.06
CA GLN A 418 7.22 -22.41 -8.27
C GLN A 418 8.70 -22.07 -8.55
N ALA A 419 9.20 -20.94 -8.03
CA ALA A 419 10.62 -20.60 -8.21
C ALA A 419 11.48 -21.58 -7.38
N PRO A 420 12.61 -22.08 -7.94
CA PRO A 420 13.56 -22.90 -7.20
C PRO A 420 14.18 -22.07 -6.07
N LEU A 421 14.25 -22.65 -4.88
CA LEU A 421 14.77 -21.99 -3.68
C LEU A 421 15.96 -22.81 -3.16
N LYS A 422 17.02 -22.12 -2.72
CA LYS A 422 18.23 -22.69 -2.14
C LYS A 422 18.42 -22.19 -0.72
N LYS A 423 19.04 -23.00 0.14
CA LYS A 423 19.31 -22.61 1.53
C LYS A 423 20.48 -21.62 1.62
N VAL A 424 20.47 -20.82 2.68
CA VAL A 424 21.58 -19.95 3.06
C VAL A 424 22.00 -20.32 4.46
N GLU A 425 23.30 -20.52 4.62
CA GLU A 425 23.90 -21.00 5.85
C GLU A 425 25.11 -20.13 6.20
N ILE A 426 25.73 -20.40 7.35
CA ILE A 426 26.96 -19.73 7.75
C ILE A 426 28.01 -20.77 8.06
N VAL A 427 29.20 -20.59 7.47
CA VAL A 427 30.31 -21.55 7.50
C VAL A 427 31.54 -20.88 8.10
N SER A 428 32.33 -21.61 8.88
CA SER A 428 33.53 -21.06 9.54
C SER A 428 34.65 -20.72 8.56
N GLU A 429 34.82 -21.52 7.50
CA GLU A 429 35.84 -21.32 6.49
C GLU A 429 35.27 -20.56 5.28
N MET A 430 35.99 -19.53 4.85
CA MET A 430 35.69 -18.78 3.63
C MET A 430 35.72 -19.71 2.42
N GLN A 431 34.59 -19.84 1.71
CA GLN A 431 34.53 -20.56 0.45
C GLN A 431 34.77 -19.63 -0.75
N PHE A 432 35.32 -20.18 -1.82
CA PHE A 432 35.63 -19.40 -3.02
C PHE A 432 34.41 -19.13 -3.91
N ASP A 433 33.40 -20.01 -3.85
CA ASP A 433 32.15 -19.94 -4.61
C ASP A 433 31.10 -18.99 -4.00
N ASP A 434 31.26 -18.60 -2.73
CA ASP A 434 30.42 -17.62 -2.01
C ASP A 434 30.68 -16.16 -2.43
N ALA A 435 30.61 -15.89 -3.73
CA ALA A 435 30.69 -14.54 -4.29
C ALA A 435 29.29 -13.94 -4.45
N PHE A 436 29.01 -12.85 -3.72
CA PHE A 436 27.79 -12.07 -3.86
C PHE A 436 28.07 -10.78 -4.64
N THR A 437 27.34 -10.54 -5.73
CA THR A 437 27.32 -9.26 -6.42
C THR A 437 26.32 -8.33 -5.75
N ILE A 438 26.75 -7.11 -5.44
CA ILE A 438 25.88 -6.06 -4.88
C ILE A 438 25.30 -5.25 -6.03
N TYR A 439 23.96 -5.16 -6.09
CA TYR A 439 23.26 -4.30 -7.05
C TYR A 439 22.49 -3.19 -6.34
N SER A 440 22.71 -1.95 -6.75
CA SER A 440 21.89 -0.83 -6.33
C SER A 440 20.44 -0.98 -6.85
N VAL A 441 19.47 -0.53 -6.05
CA VAL A 441 18.07 -0.46 -6.48
C VAL A 441 17.80 0.89 -7.12
N GLU A 442 17.25 0.88 -8.34
CA GLU A 442 16.84 2.09 -9.06
C GLU A 442 15.92 2.99 -8.23
N GLU A 443 16.16 4.31 -8.29
CA GLU A 443 15.41 5.31 -7.51
C GLU A 443 13.89 5.25 -7.77
N GLU A 444 13.45 4.97 -9.00
CA GLU A 444 12.03 4.82 -9.31
C GLU A 444 11.41 3.65 -8.53
N LEU A 445 12.11 2.51 -8.44
CA LEU A 445 11.64 1.34 -7.72
C LEU A 445 11.60 1.60 -6.21
N VAL A 446 12.57 2.35 -5.67
CA VAL A 446 12.58 2.78 -4.25
C VAL A 446 11.37 3.69 -3.96
N ARG A 447 11.09 4.67 -4.81
CA ARG A 447 9.91 5.56 -4.64
C ARG A 447 8.59 4.78 -4.70
N ILE A 448 8.49 3.82 -5.61
CA ILE A 448 7.32 2.94 -5.72
C ILE A 448 7.19 2.07 -4.46
N PHE A 449 8.31 1.51 -3.97
CA PHE A 449 8.36 0.74 -2.73
C PHE A 449 7.87 1.57 -1.53
N ASN A 450 8.45 2.76 -1.33
CA ASN A 450 8.16 3.62 -0.20
C ASN A 450 6.68 4.04 -0.15
N PHE A 451 6.06 4.29 -1.30
CA PHE A 451 4.63 4.59 -1.35
C PHE A 451 3.79 3.45 -0.77
N ALA A 452 4.01 2.21 -1.23
CA ALA A 452 3.24 1.06 -0.75
C ALA A 452 3.60 0.71 0.71
N ALA A 453 4.87 0.82 1.08
CA ALA A 453 5.34 0.66 2.45
C ALA A 453 4.62 1.63 3.41
N GLY A 454 4.45 2.90 3.02
CA GLY A 454 3.75 3.89 3.82
C GLY A 454 2.25 3.59 4.03
N CYS A 455 1.65 2.69 3.25
CA CYS A 455 0.27 2.23 3.45
C CYS A 455 0.16 1.09 4.49
N VAL A 456 1.22 0.31 4.71
CA VAL A 456 1.19 -0.88 5.58
C VAL A 456 0.83 -0.53 7.03
N PRO A 457 1.54 0.40 7.73
CA PRO A 457 1.20 0.75 9.10
C PRO A 457 -0.20 1.36 9.23
N PHE A 458 -0.66 2.07 8.21
CA PHE A 458 -2.00 2.65 8.18
C PHE A 458 -3.07 1.56 8.19
N ILE A 459 -3.00 0.58 7.28
CA ILE A 459 -4.02 -0.48 7.19
C ILE A 459 -3.96 -1.40 8.42
N GLN A 460 -2.76 -1.77 8.89
CA GLN A 460 -2.59 -2.57 10.11
C GLN A 460 -3.30 -1.93 11.30
N LYS A 461 -3.05 -0.64 11.54
CA LYS A 461 -3.62 0.05 12.69
C LYS A 461 -5.11 0.34 12.51
N LEU A 462 -5.57 0.57 11.29
CA LEU A 462 -7.00 0.64 10.97
C LEU A 462 -7.72 -0.66 11.35
N CYS A 463 -7.15 -1.83 11.01
CA CYS A 463 -7.72 -3.12 11.38
C CYS A 463 -7.83 -3.29 12.89
N LEU A 464 -6.81 -2.90 13.66
CA LEU A 464 -6.81 -2.98 15.12
C LEU A 464 -7.89 -2.07 15.74
N GLN A 465 -7.99 -0.82 15.28
CA GLN A 465 -8.99 0.14 15.75
C GLN A 465 -10.42 -0.35 15.52
N LEU A 466 -10.71 -0.84 14.32
CA LEU A 466 -12.06 -1.27 13.98
C LEU A 466 -12.48 -2.59 14.66
N ARG A 467 -11.50 -3.42 15.08
CA ARG A 467 -11.76 -4.63 15.86
C ARG A 467 -11.86 -4.37 17.37
N GLY A 468 -11.58 -3.15 17.84
CA GLY A 468 -11.66 -2.77 19.25
C GLY A 468 -10.57 -3.38 20.15
N VAL A 469 -9.46 -3.84 19.56
CA VAL A 469 -8.34 -4.43 20.33
C VAL A 469 -7.37 -3.31 20.75
N PRO A 470 -7.13 -3.08 22.06
CA PRO A 470 -6.13 -2.11 22.50
C PRO A 470 -4.72 -2.56 22.11
N PHE A 471 -3.88 -1.59 21.76
CA PHE A 471 -2.48 -1.81 21.38
C PHE A 471 -1.67 -2.23 22.62
N SER A 472 -1.35 -3.51 22.76
CA SER A 472 -0.32 -3.97 23.71
C SER A 472 1.02 -3.99 22.99
N SER A 473 1.81 -2.93 23.15
CA SER A 473 3.25 -3.01 22.93
C SER A 473 3.90 -3.69 24.12
N ALA A 474 4.67 -4.75 23.85
CA ALA A 474 5.63 -5.39 24.74
C ALA A 474 5.10 -6.03 26.03
N GLU A 475 5.64 -7.21 26.31
CA GLU A 475 5.46 -7.98 27.53
C GLU A 475 5.77 -7.16 28.80
N GLY A 476 4.97 -7.38 29.85
CA GLY A 476 5.38 -7.03 31.22
C GLY A 476 4.78 -5.76 31.82
N SER A 477 3.45 -5.70 32.00
CA SER A 477 2.87 -5.16 33.24
C SER A 477 1.38 -5.51 33.31
N ALA A 478 1.08 -6.60 34.00
CA ALA A 478 -0.28 -6.96 34.38
C ALA A 478 -0.76 -6.02 35.50
N SER A 479 -1.50 -4.96 35.13
CA SER A 479 -2.54 -4.31 35.94
C SER A 479 -2.81 -2.89 35.41
N ALA A 480 -3.72 -2.76 34.45
CA ALA A 480 -4.38 -1.49 34.19
C ALA A 480 -5.82 -1.77 33.77
N GLU A 481 -6.73 -1.18 34.52
CA GLU A 481 -8.15 -1.44 34.58
C GLU A 481 -8.84 -1.33 33.22
N ARG A 482 -9.82 -2.22 33.01
CA ARG A 482 -10.86 -2.11 31.98
C ARG A 482 -11.66 -0.82 32.17
N LYS A 483 -11.16 0.31 31.68
CA LYS A 483 -12.01 1.46 31.39
C LYS A 483 -12.65 1.25 30.02
N GLN A 484 -13.87 0.73 30.03
CA GLN A 484 -14.86 0.99 28.99
C GLN A 484 -14.96 2.51 28.81
N GLY A 485 -14.38 3.06 27.75
CA GLY A 485 -14.39 4.49 27.53
C GLY A 485 -13.80 4.84 26.17
N SER A 486 -14.69 5.05 25.20
CA SER A 486 -14.45 5.50 23.81
C SER A 486 -14.14 4.38 22.80
N GLN A 487 -15.18 3.63 22.41
CA GLN A 487 -15.26 3.17 21.03
C GLN A 487 -15.06 4.40 20.13
N SER A 488 -13.96 4.44 19.38
CA SER A 488 -13.76 5.45 18.35
C SER A 488 -14.83 5.21 17.27
N THR A 489 -16.00 5.83 17.41
CA THR A 489 -17.06 5.75 16.41
C THR A 489 -16.55 6.32 15.10
N LEU A 490 -16.68 5.52 14.03
CA LEU A 490 -16.45 6.05 12.69
C LEU A 490 -17.42 7.20 12.45
N ASN A 491 -16.90 8.28 11.88
CA ASN A 491 -17.72 9.41 11.44
C ASN A 491 -17.56 9.62 9.93
N ALA A 492 -18.40 10.46 9.34
CA ALA A 492 -18.39 10.71 7.91
C ALA A 492 -17.02 11.20 7.39
N TYR A 493 -16.33 12.05 8.16
CA TYR A 493 -15.02 12.58 7.80
C TYR A 493 -13.94 11.51 7.82
N ARG A 494 -13.87 10.68 8.87
CA ARG A 494 -12.90 9.58 9.00
C ARG A 494 -13.14 8.50 7.96
N SER A 495 -14.40 8.12 7.73
CA SER A 495 -14.77 7.18 6.65
C SER A 495 -14.31 7.69 5.28
N HIS A 496 -14.51 8.98 4.99
CA HIS A 496 -14.09 9.56 3.72
C HIS A 496 -12.58 9.63 3.56
N THR A 497 -11.84 10.00 4.61
CA THR A 497 -10.37 10.04 4.56
C THR A 497 -9.76 8.65 4.41
N ILE A 498 -10.31 7.63 5.09
CA ILE A 498 -9.92 6.23 4.93
C ILE A 498 -10.20 5.75 3.50
N ALA A 499 -11.41 5.99 2.98
CA ALA A 499 -11.75 5.62 1.61
C ALA A 499 -10.84 6.32 0.59
N ASN A 500 -10.53 7.61 0.78
CA ASN A 500 -9.59 8.31 -0.09
C ASN A 500 -8.17 7.71 -0.04
N ALA A 501 -7.70 7.28 1.13
CA ALA A 501 -6.40 6.61 1.25
C ALA A 501 -6.37 5.26 0.51
N LEU A 502 -7.44 4.47 0.59
CA LEU A 502 -7.59 3.24 -0.20
C LEU A 502 -7.68 3.53 -1.70
N LYS A 503 -8.41 4.58 -2.09
CA LYS A 503 -8.48 5.05 -3.47
C LYS A 503 -7.12 5.47 -4.02
N GLU A 504 -6.29 6.16 -3.23
CA GLU A 504 -4.91 6.49 -3.62
C GLU A 504 -4.07 5.22 -3.86
N LEU A 505 -4.26 4.17 -3.05
CA LEU A 505 -3.60 2.88 -3.25
C LEU A 505 -4.10 2.16 -4.52
N ARG A 506 -5.40 2.26 -4.83
CA ARG A 506 -6.00 1.77 -6.08
C ARG A 506 -5.40 2.48 -7.30
N ASP A 507 -5.48 3.81 -7.30
CA ASP A 507 -4.99 4.65 -8.40
C ASP A 507 -3.46 4.52 -8.57
N PHE A 508 -2.72 4.19 -7.50
CA PHE A 508 -1.30 3.86 -7.58
C PHE A 508 -1.01 2.64 -8.46
N MET A 509 -1.89 1.65 -8.55
CA MET A 509 -1.64 0.48 -9.40
C MET A 509 -1.88 0.73 -10.89
N ILE A 510 -2.54 1.84 -11.24
CA ILE A 510 -2.92 2.18 -12.62
C ILE A 510 -2.05 3.35 -13.11
N VAL A 511 -1.51 3.24 -14.33
CA VAL A 511 -0.79 4.34 -14.99
C VAL A 511 -1.27 4.43 -16.43
N ASN A 512 -1.74 5.61 -16.84
CA ASN A 512 -2.34 5.83 -18.16
C ASN A 512 -3.49 4.84 -18.47
N SER A 513 -4.35 4.59 -17.48
CA SER A 513 -5.47 3.62 -17.56
C SER A 513 -5.07 2.16 -17.73
N GLU A 514 -3.78 1.83 -17.62
CA GLU A 514 -3.28 0.45 -17.72
C GLU A 514 -2.76 -0.05 -16.36
N PRO A 515 -3.01 -1.32 -16.00
CA PRO A 515 -2.52 -1.91 -14.75
C PRO A 515 -0.99 -2.14 -14.81
N VAL A 516 -0.30 -1.74 -13.74
CA VAL A 516 1.15 -1.87 -13.65
C VAL A 516 1.54 -3.10 -12.81
N LYS A 517 1.92 -4.18 -13.50
CA LYS A 517 2.28 -5.48 -12.88
C LYS A 517 3.34 -5.38 -11.76
N LYS A 518 4.34 -4.49 -11.90
CA LYS A 518 5.38 -4.28 -10.86
C LYS A 518 4.80 -3.69 -9.57
N ARG A 519 3.77 -2.84 -9.65
CA ARG A 519 3.10 -2.23 -8.49
C ARG A 519 2.13 -3.21 -7.83
N GLN A 520 1.37 -3.98 -8.60
CA GLN A 520 0.55 -5.06 -8.06
C GLN A 520 1.40 -6.12 -7.35
N LYS A 521 2.52 -6.53 -7.96
CA LYS A 521 3.47 -7.47 -7.33
C LYS A 521 3.98 -6.97 -5.98
N LEU A 522 4.17 -5.65 -5.83
CA LEU A 522 4.60 -5.05 -4.58
C LEU A 522 3.56 -5.17 -3.45
N LEU A 523 2.26 -5.02 -3.76
CA LEU A 523 1.19 -5.26 -2.78
C LEU A 523 1.24 -6.69 -2.22
N ARG A 524 1.58 -7.68 -3.05
CA ARG A 524 1.84 -9.05 -2.59
C ARG A 524 3.10 -9.13 -1.73
N ASN A 525 4.21 -8.54 -2.18
CA ASN A 525 5.49 -8.60 -1.45
C ASN A 525 5.44 -7.95 -0.06
N LEU A 526 4.62 -6.92 0.13
CA LEU A 526 4.38 -6.27 1.42
C LEU A 526 3.18 -6.84 2.19
N ARG A 527 2.52 -7.88 1.66
CA ARG A 527 1.31 -8.49 2.23
C ARG A 527 0.16 -7.51 2.48
N ILE A 528 0.06 -6.47 1.66
CA ILE A 528 -1.03 -5.49 1.71
C ILE A 528 -2.37 -6.18 1.40
N VAL A 529 -2.37 -7.18 0.52
CA VAL A 529 -3.56 -7.96 0.19
C VAL A 529 -4.13 -8.68 1.42
N GLU A 530 -3.29 -9.33 2.23
CA GLU A 530 -3.72 -9.92 3.50
C GLU A 530 -4.28 -8.89 4.47
N LEU A 531 -3.69 -7.69 4.52
CA LEU A 531 -4.17 -6.61 5.36
C LEU A 531 -5.54 -6.10 4.90
N LEU A 532 -5.80 -6.02 3.60
CA LEU A 532 -7.09 -5.66 3.03
C LEU A 532 -8.15 -6.74 3.32
N VAL A 533 -7.80 -8.03 3.23
CA VAL A 533 -8.70 -9.12 3.64
C VAL A 533 -9.00 -9.04 5.14
N ARG A 534 -7.98 -8.78 5.98
CA ARG A 534 -8.18 -8.55 7.42
C ARG A 534 -9.06 -7.33 7.71
N LEU A 535 -8.98 -6.28 6.89
CA LEU A 535 -9.85 -5.11 6.99
C LEU A 535 -11.32 -5.50 6.71
N LEU A 536 -11.58 -6.30 5.67
CA LEU A 536 -12.91 -6.80 5.33
C LEU A 536 -13.48 -7.77 6.38
N GLN A 537 -12.63 -8.49 7.11
CA GLN A 537 -13.02 -9.38 8.21
C GLN A 537 -13.50 -8.62 9.48
N THR A 538 -13.44 -7.29 9.48
CA THR A 538 -13.95 -6.48 10.59
C THR A 538 -15.46 -6.69 10.76
N PRO A 539 -15.99 -6.77 12.00
CA PRO A 539 -17.42 -6.94 12.24
C PRO A 539 -18.28 -5.90 11.49
N PHE A 540 -19.10 -6.36 10.54
CA PHE A 540 -19.90 -5.48 9.69
C PHE A 540 -21.33 -5.21 10.21
N ARG A 541 -21.94 -6.19 10.90
CA ARG A 541 -23.36 -6.15 11.29
C ARG A 541 -23.58 -5.61 12.71
N GLY A 542 -24.62 -4.79 12.89
CA GLY A 542 -25.22 -4.48 14.20
C GLY A 542 -24.72 -3.21 14.91
N GLY A 543 -23.92 -2.37 14.25
CA GLY A 543 -23.37 -1.14 14.83
C GLY A 543 -23.81 0.15 14.11
N PRO A 544 -23.72 1.32 14.79
CA PRO A 544 -24.01 2.64 14.20
C PRO A 544 -23.07 2.99 13.03
N ASP A 545 -21.92 2.34 12.97
CA ASP A 545 -20.86 2.59 11.99
C ASP A 545 -21.05 1.85 10.65
N GLN A 546 -22.10 1.01 10.52
CA GLN A 546 -22.31 0.16 9.34
C GLN A 546 -22.30 0.97 8.02
N GLN A 547 -23.00 2.10 7.97
CA GLN A 547 -23.02 2.97 6.78
C GLN A 547 -21.64 3.54 6.39
N TYR A 548 -20.75 3.70 7.37
CA TYR A 548 -19.39 4.19 7.15
C TYR A 548 -18.46 3.05 6.72
N LEU A 549 -18.69 1.84 7.24
CA LEU A 549 -18.00 0.62 6.85
C LEU A 549 -18.33 0.22 5.42
N VAL A 550 -19.57 0.39 4.95
CA VAL A 550 -19.95 0.15 3.53
C VAL A 550 -19.00 0.89 2.60
N LYS A 551 -18.79 2.19 2.81
CA LYS A 551 -17.90 3.02 1.97
C LYS A 551 -16.45 2.52 1.98
N ILE A 552 -15.95 2.09 3.14
CA ILE A 552 -14.59 1.58 3.30
C ILE A 552 -14.45 0.21 2.61
N PHE A 553 -15.44 -0.68 2.79
CA PHE A 553 -15.42 -2.03 2.23
C PHE A 553 -15.57 -2.03 0.72
N VAL A 554 -16.46 -1.18 0.17
CA VAL A 554 -16.59 -0.98 -1.27
C VAL A 554 -15.24 -0.57 -1.87
N GLU A 555 -14.60 0.47 -1.33
CA GLU A 555 -13.29 0.89 -1.85
C GLU A 555 -12.19 -0.16 -1.62
N CYS A 556 -12.27 -0.94 -0.54
CA CYS A 556 -11.37 -2.07 -0.32
C CYS A 556 -11.50 -3.15 -1.40
N TYR A 557 -12.73 -3.49 -1.82
CA TYR A 557 -12.96 -4.39 -2.96
C TYR A 557 -12.44 -3.77 -4.26
N GLU A 558 -12.65 -2.47 -4.51
CA GLU A 558 -12.08 -1.76 -5.67
C GLU A 558 -10.54 -1.86 -5.75
N VAL A 559 -9.85 -1.78 -4.61
CA VAL A 559 -8.39 -2.02 -4.55
C VAL A 559 -8.07 -3.47 -4.93
N LEU A 560 -8.80 -4.45 -4.40
CA LEU A 560 -8.58 -5.88 -4.70
C LEU A 560 -8.86 -6.21 -6.17
N TYR A 561 -9.90 -5.63 -6.78
CA TYR A 561 -10.16 -5.75 -8.21
C TYR A 561 -9.01 -5.22 -9.05
N THR A 562 -8.55 -4.00 -8.72
CA THR A 562 -7.43 -3.38 -9.43
C THR A 562 -6.15 -4.21 -9.29
N TYR A 563 -5.98 -4.93 -8.18
CA TYR A 563 -4.88 -5.87 -7.98
C TYR A 563 -4.94 -7.10 -8.92
N LEU A 564 -6.14 -7.55 -9.29
CA LEU A 564 -6.37 -8.67 -10.21
C LEU A 564 -6.30 -8.28 -11.70
N MET A 565 -6.53 -7.01 -12.04
CA MET A 565 -6.48 -6.54 -13.43
C MET A 565 -5.17 -6.91 -14.16
N GLY A 566 -5.28 -7.24 -15.46
CA GLY A 566 -4.13 -7.55 -16.32
C GLY A 566 -3.66 -9.01 -16.29
N ASP A 567 -4.57 -9.92 -15.92
CA ASP A 567 -4.47 -11.38 -16.02
C ASP A 567 -3.19 -11.94 -15.38
N SER A 568 -2.97 -11.54 -14.12
CA SER A 568 -1.82 -12.00 -13.34
C SER A 568 -2.18 -13.28 -12.59
N ARG A 569 -1.90 -14.43 -13.21
CA ARG A 569 -2.16 -15.74 -12.59
C ARG A 569 -1.56 -15.91 -11.19
N LYS A 570 -0.40 -15.31 -10.94
CA LYS A 570 0.25 -15.35 -9.61
C LYS A 570 -0.51 -14.52 -8.57
N ASN A 571 -1.23 -13.49 -8.97
CA ASN A 571 -2.04 -12.67 -8.08
C ASN A 571 -3.37 -13.36 -7.78
N GLU A 572 -4.03 -13.92 -8.80
CA GLU A 572 -5.24 -14.75 -8.65
C GLU A 572 -4.99 -15.90 -7.66
N LEU A 573 -3.96 -16.72 -7.89
CA LEU A 573 -3.64 -17.85 -7.00
C LEU A 573 -3.26 -17.41 -5.58
N TYR A 574 -2.64 -16.24 -5.42
CA TYR A 574 -2.22 -15.74 -4.11
C TYR A 574 -3.42 -15.40 -3.22
N ILE A 575 -4.46 -14.79 -3.79
CA ILE A 575 -5.63 -14.35 -3.04
C ILE A 575 -6.76 -15.40 -3.03
N ALA A 576 -6.74 -16.39 -3.94
CA ALA A 576 -7.72 -17.47 -4.02
C ALA A 576 -7.87 -18.28 -2.73
N LYS A 577 -6.83 -18.35 -1.90
CA LYS A 577 -6.90 -18.93 -0.54
C LYS A 577 -7.96 -18.29 0.37
N HIS A 578 -8.45 -17.10 0.02
CA HIS A 578 -9.49 -16.35 0.74
C HIS A 578 -10.88 -16.42 0.06
N ILE A 579 -11.07 -17.26 -0.96
CA ILE A 579 -12.33 -17.32 -1.71
C ILE A 579 -13.55 -17.68 -0.84
N ASP A 580 -13.38 -18.59 0.13
CA ASP A 580 -14.44 -18.97 1.07
C ASP A 580 -14.84 -17.79 1.98
N PHE A 581 -13.87 -16.95 2.34
CA PHE A 581 -14.17 -15.71 3.05
C PHE A 581 -15.00 -14.78 2.17
N PHE A 582 -14.61 -14.51 0.92
CA PHE A 582 -15.40 -13.66 0.04
C PHE A 582 -16.81 -14.21 -0.20
N ARG A 583 -16.94 -15.54 -0.34
CA ARG A 583 -18.24 -16.23 -0.43
C ARG A 583 -19.14 -15.88 0.77
N SER A 584 -18.61 -15.91 1.99
CA SER A 584 -19.36 -15.52 3.20
C SER A 584 -19.83 -14.05 3.19
N GLN A 585 -19.19 -13.19 2.40
CA GLN A 585 -19.52 -11.75 2.32
C GLN A 585 -20.62 -11.46 1.31
N VAL A 586 -20.97 -12.39 0.42
CA VAL A 586 -21.98 -12.18 -0.65
C VAL A 586 -23.38 -11.90 -0.05
N VAL A 587 -23.68 -12.44 1.13
CA VAL A 587 -24.94 -12.25 1.88
C VAL A 587 -24.98 -10.95 2.71
N LEU A 588 -23.97 -10.09 2.62
CA LEU A 588 -23.98 -8.80 3.32
C LEU A 588 -24.88 -7.77 2.62
N GLU A 589 -24.84 -6.52 3.10
CA GLU A 589 -25.57 -5.40 2.50
C GLU A 589 -25.33 -5.32 0.99
N GLU A 590 -26.36 -4.95 0.22
CA GLU A 590 -26.43 -5.11 -1.23
C GLU A 590 -25.15 -4.64 -1.95
N GLU A 591 -24.64 -3.45 -1.63
CA GLU A 591 -23.43 -2.92 -2.28
C GLU A 591 -22.17 -3.76 -1.97
N VAL A 592 -21.99 -4.18 -0.73
CA VAL A 592 -20.82 -4.97 -0.30
C VAL A 592 -20.91 -6.40 -0.84
N GLY A 593 -22.10 -7.02 -0.76
CA GLY A 593 -22.33 -8.37 -1.26
C GLY A 593 -22.15 -8.49 -2.77
N LEU A 594 -22.59 -7.48 -3.53
CA LEU A 594 -22.38 -7.43 -4.98
C LEU A 594 -20.91 -7.25 -5.37
N ASN A 595 -20.12 -6.55 -4.54
CA ASN A 595 -18.67 -6.47 -4.71
C ASN A 595 -17.94 -7.74 -4.25
N ALA A 596 -18.45 -8.47 -3.25
CA ALA A 596 -17.89 -9.78 -2.95
C ALA A 596 -18.13 -10.77 -4.10
N ALA A 597 -19.32 -10.77 -4.69
CA ALA A 597 -19.67 -11.65 -5.81
C ALA A 597 -18.83 -11.36 -7.05
N HIS A 598 -18.69 -10.09 -7.44
CA HIS A 598 -17.86 -9.74 -8.59
C HIS A 598 -16.37 -10.04 -8.31
N MET A 599 -15.87 -9.90 -7.09
CA MET A 599 -14.50 -10.29 -6.72
C MET A 599 -14.25 -11.78 -6.94
N ILE A 600 -15.21 -12.61 -6.55
CA ILE A 600 -15.13 -14.06 -6.77
C ILE A 600 -15.19 -14.38 -8.27
N MET A 601 -16.07 -13.71 -9.02
CA MET A 601 -16.15 -13.89 -10.48
C MET A 601 -14.80 -13.63 -11.16
N GLU A 602 -14.14 -12.50 -10.87
CA GLU A 602 -12.82 -12.17 -11.45
C GLU A 602 -11.72 -13.17 -11.05
N LEU A 603 -11.81 -13.77 -9.85
CA LEU A 603 -10.86 -14.79 -9.43
C LEU A 603 -11.01 -16.12 -10.16
N ILE A 604 -12.26 -16.52 -10.41
CA ILE A 604 -12.57 -17.83 -11.00
C ILE A 604 -12.37 -17.79 -12.52
N LYS A 605 -12.64 -16.63 -13.14
CA LYS A 605 -12.61 -16.44 -14.58
C LYS A 605 -11.29 -16.92 -15.19
N ASP A 606 -11.43 -17.83 -16.15
CA ASP A 606 -10.31 -18.41 -16.90
C ASP A 606 -9.20 -18.97 -15.98
N ASN A 607 -9.59 -19.47 -14.79
CA ASN A 607 -8.68 -20.07 -13.82
C ASN A 607 -9.01 -21.51 -13.46
N ARG A 608 -8.63 -22.44 -14.32
CA ARG A 608 -8.83 -23.88 -14.10
C ARG A 608 -8.32 -24.39 -12.75
N LYS A 609 -7.18 -23.89 -12.26
CA LYS A 609 -6.64 -24.29 -10.94
C LYS A 609 -7.57 -23.89 -9.79
N ILE A 610 -8.32 -22.81 -9.94
CA ILE A 610 -9.30 -22.35 -8.96
C ILE A 610 -10.64 -23.06 -9.23
N VAL A 611 -11.13 -23.05 -10.47
CA VAL A 611 -12.42 -23.65 -10.88
C VAL A 611 -12.52 -25.11 -10.44
N ASP A 612 -11.49 -25.93 -10.70
CA ASP A 612 -11.48 -27.36 -10.36
C ASP A 612 -11.55 -27.63 -8.84
N ARG A 613 -11.31 -26.61 -8.00
CA ARG A 613 -11.37 -26.70 -6.53
C ARG A 613 -12.68 -26.16 -5.94
N ILE A 614 -13.60 -25.69 -6.78
CA ILE A 614 -14.86 -25.13 -6.32
C ILE A 614 -15.86 -26.26 -6.04
N PRO A 615 -16.40 -26.36 -4.81
CA PRO A 615 -17.37 -27.40 -4.49
C PRO A 615 -18.74 -27.09 -5.11
N HIS A 616 -19.49 -28.13 -5.49
CA HIS A 616 -20.86 -28.01 -5.98
C HIS A 616 -21.82 -27.31 -5.00
N SER A 617 -21.57 -27.39 -3.68
CA SER A 617 -22.33 -26.64 -2.68
C SER A 617 -22.28 -25.12 -2.89
N TYR A 618 -21.24 -24.62 -3.57
CA TYR A 618 -21.15 -23.20 -3.92
C TYR A 618 -22.18 -22.82 -5.00
N VAL A 619 -22.36 -23.68 -6.01
CA VAL A 619 -23.39 -23.52 -7.03
C VAL A 619 -24.78 -23.44 -6.39
N ASP A 620 -25.06 -24.32 -5.42
CA ASP A 620 -26.33 -24.35 -4.70
C ASP A 620 -26.62 -23.01 -3.99
N GLU A 621 -25.61 -22.44 -3.31
CA GLU A 621 -25.75 -21.14 -2.63
C GLU A 621 -25.99 -19.98 -3.59
N ILE A 622 -25.30 -19.94 -4.74
CA ILE A 622 -25.50 -18.89 -5.76
C ILE A 622 -26.93 -18.97 -6.32
N ILE A 623 -27.43 -20.18 -6.54
CA ILE A 623 -28.81 -20.40 -7.00
C ILE A 623 -29.81 -19.94 -5.93
N GLU A 624 -29.59 -20.24 -4.65
CA GLU A 624 -30.42 -19.75 -3.54
C GLU A 624 -30.40 -18.22 -3.44
N LEU A 625 -29.24 -17.58 -3.59
CA LEU A 625 -29.11 -16.14 -3.63
C LEU A 625 -29.88 -15.52 -4.80
N LEU A 626 -29.85 -16.15 -5.97
CA LEU A 626 -30.61 -15.72 -7.14
C LEU A 626 -32.13 -15.82 -6.91
N LYS A 627 -32.60 -16.81 -6.13
CA LYS A 627 -34.02 -16.90 -5.69
C LYS A 627 -34.42 -15.74 -4.79
N GLN A 628 -33.55 -15.39 -3.84
CA GLN A 628 -33.81 -14.31 -2.87
C GLN A 628 -33.70 -12.92 -3.52
N ASN A 629 -32.69 -12.73 -4.36
CA ASN A 629 -32.39 -11.48 -5.05
C ASN A 629 -32.04 -11.76 -6.52
N LYS A 630 -32.95 -11.37 -7.42
CA LYS A 630 -32.83 -11.56 -8.87
C LYS A 630 -31.83 -10.57 -9.49
N ASN A 631 -30.57 -10.71 -9.12
CA ASN A 631 -29.46 -9.92 -9.65
C ASN A 631 -28.71 -10.72 -10.72
N PHE A 632 -28.42 -10.09 -11.87
CA PHE A 632 -27.78 -10.74 -13.01
C PHE A 632 -26.32 -11.16 -12.71
N ARG A 633 -25.63 -10.52 -11.76
CA ARG A 633 -24.24 -10.87 -11.42
C ARG A 633 -24.10 -12.31 -10.90
N TYR A 634 -25.13 -12.84 -10.23
CA TYR A 634 -25.14 -14.25 -9.81
C TYR A 634 -25.23 -15.20 -11.02
N LEU A 635 -25.91 -14.79 -12.09
CA LEU A 635 -25.94 -15.54 -13.35
C LEU A 635 -24.58 -15.50 -14.06
N GLU A 636 -23.89 -14.37 -14.03
CA GLU A 636 -22.52 -14.27 -14.56
C GLU A 636 -21.55 -15.16 -13.78
N LEU A 637 -21.71 -15.26 -12.46
CA LEU A 637 -20.87 -16.14 -11.65
C LEU A 637 -21.09 -17.62 -11.99
N LEU A 638 -22.36 -18.02 -12.21
CA LEU A 638 -22.67 -19.37 -12.72
C LEU A 638 -22.11 -19.59 -14.14
N SER A 639 -22.15 -18.59 -15.01
CA SER A 639 -21.65 -18.74 -16.38
C SER A 639 -20.14 -18.92 -16.45
N VAL A 640 -19.39 -18.23 -15.58
CA VAL A 640 -17.93 -18.37 -15.47
C VAL A 640 -17.50 -19.76 -14.96
N LEU A 641 -18.36 -20.47 -14.22
CA LEU A 641 -18.10 -21.86 -13.82
C LEU A 641 -18.29 -22.86 -14.97
N CYS A 642 -19.05 -22.48 -16.00
CA CYS A 642 -19.35 -23.35 -17.14
C CYS A 642 -18.26 -23.33 -18.23
N VAL A 643 -17.43 -22.28 -18.29
CA VAL A 643 -16.40 -22.10 -19.33
C VAL A 643 -15.11 -21.60 -18.71
N CYS A 644 -13.99 -22.21 -19.07
CA CYS A 644 -12.65 -21.79 -18.64
C CYS A 644 -11.70 -21.82 -19.83
N ASP A 645 -10.99 -20.72 -20.09
CA ASP A 645 -10.05 -20.57 -21.22
C ASP A 645 -10.72 -20.89 -22.57
N GLY A 646 -12.01 -20.54 -22.72
CA GLY A 646 -12.81 -20.84 -23.90
C GLY A 646 -13.22 -22.31 -24.06
N LEU A 647 -12.88 -23.19 -23.11
CA LEU A 647 -13.25 -24.60 -23.09
C LEU A 647 -14.46 -24.82 -22.18
N SER A 648 -15.33 -25.76 -22.56
CA SER A 648 -16.46 -26.17 -21.71
C SER A 648 -15.99 -26.91 -20.46
N MET A 649 -16.73 -26.76 -19.37
CA MET A 649 -16.56 -27.49 -18.11
C MET A 649 -17.76 -28.44 -17.92
N PRO A 650 -17.74 -29.66 -18.48
CA PRO A 650 -18.94 -30.52 -18.56
C PRO A 650 -19.52 -30.90 -17.20
N GLU A 651 -18.69 -31.17 -16.20
CA GLU A 651 -19.15 -31.52 -14.85
C GLU A 651 -19.95 -30.38 -14.22
N ASN A 652 -19.40 -29.15 -14.25
CA ASN A 652 -20.09 -27.95 -13.77
C ASN A 652 -21.35 -27.65 -14.59
N GLN A 653 -21.28 -27.77 -15.92
CA GLN A 653 -22.42 -27.52 -16.82
C GLN A 653 -23.58 -28.47 -16.53
N ASN A 654 -23.29 -29.77 -16.37
CA ASN A 654 -24.30 -30.77 -16.04
C ASN A 654 -24.92 -30.48 -14.67
N TYR A 655 -24.09 -30.24 -13.65
CA TYR A 655 -24.58 -29.96 -12.29
C TYR A 655 -25.45 -28.70 -12.23
N ILE A 656 -25.00 -27.60 -12.85
CA ILE A 656 -25.76 -26.34 -12.91
C ILE A 656 -27.08 -26.55 -13.68
N THR A 657 -27.05 -27.31 -14.79
CA THR A 657 -28.25 -27.62 -15.57
C THR A 657 -29.26 -28.40 -14.74
N ASP A 658 -28.83 -29.46 -14.06
CA ASP A 658 -29.69 -30.29 -13.23
C ASP A 658 -30.29 -29.48 -12.06
N LYS A 659 -29.46 -28.73 -11.32
CA LYS A 659 -29.93 -27.93 -10.19
C LYS A 659 -30.81 -26.75 -10.58
N TRP A 660 -30.42 -25.99 -11.59
CA TRP A 660 -31.13 -24.76 -11.96
C TRP A 660 -32.32 -25.03 -12.87
N LEU A 661 -32.17 -25.85 -13.92
CA LEU A 661 -33.18 -26.02 -14.96
C LEU A 661 -34.08 -27.23 -14.74
N VAL A 662 -33.60 -28.31 -14.13
CA VAL A 662 -34.40 -29.52 -13.88
C VAL A 662 -35.10 -29.44 -12.53
N GLU A 663 -34.35 -29.38 -11.43
CA GLU A 663 -34.91 -29.24 -10.08
C GLU A 663 -35.60 -27.88 -9.89
N GLY A 664 -35.14 -26.86 -10.62
CA GLY A 664 -35.55 -25.47 -10.43
C GLY A 664 -36.70 -24.93 -11.26
N GLN A 665 -37.43 -25.79 -11.96
CA GLN A 665 -38.60 -25.40 -12.77
C GLN A 665 -39.69 -24.64 -11.98
N SER A 666 -39.71 -24.80 -10.66
CA SER A 666 -40.67 -24.17 -9.75
C SER A 666 -40.21 -22.79 -9.23
N PHE A 667 -38.95 -22.39 -9.40
CA PHE A 667 -38.35 -21.21 -8.75
C PHE A 667 -38.57 -19.86 -9.48
N SER A 668 -39.23 -19.85 -10.64
CA SER A 668 -39.52 -18.61 -11.43
C SER A 668 -38.26 -17.77 -11.70
N LEU A 669 -37.14 -18.46 -11.97
CA LEU A 669 -35.83 -17.88 -12.30
C LEU A 669 -35.54 -17.84 -13.81
N VAL A 670 -36.42 -18.42 -14.62
CA VAL A 670 -36.30 -18.48 -16.08
C VAL A 670 -37.47 -17.75 -16.70
N PHE A 671 -37.23 -17.05 -17.80
CA PHE A 671 -38.29 -16.47 -18.62
C PHE A 671 -38.79 -17.49 -19.63
N PHE A 672 -40.09 -17.72 -19.66
CA PHE A 672 -40.70 -18.59 -20.66
C PHE A 672 -41.15 -17.74 -21.85
N THR A 673 -40.86 -18.21 -23.06
CA THR A 673 -41.31 -17.57 -24.30
C THR A 673 -42.18 -18.52 -25.09
N ASP A 674 -43.31 -18.05 -25.58
CA ASP A 674 -44.20 -18.84 -26.45
C ASP A 674 -44.89 -17.96 -27.50
N LEU A 675 -45.36 -18.60 -28.57
CA LEU A 675 -46.14 -17.96 -29.62
C LEU A 675 -47.57 -17.75 -29.13
N GLY A 676 -48.15 -16.60 -29.45
CA GLY A 676 -49.50 -16.26 -29.02
C GLY A 676 -50.57 -17.30 -29.39
N GLN A 677 -50.40 -17.96 -30.55
CA GLN A 677 -51.27 -19.05 -30.99
C GLN A 677 -51.36 -20.21 -29.99
N LYS A 678 -50.24 -20.54 -29.31
CA LYS A 678 -50.13 -21.66 -28.37
C LYS A 678 -50.68 -21.34 -26.98
N ILE A 679 -50.81 -20.05 -26.65
CA ILE A 679 -51.22 -19.58 -25.31
C ILE A 679 -52.54 -18.78 -25.33
N GLY A 680 -53.31 -18.86 -26.42
CA GLY A 680 -54.60 -18.17 -26.55
C GLY A 680 -54.50 -16.64 -26.64
N LYS A 681 -53.40 -16.13 -27.22
CA LYS A 681 -53.14 -14.71 -27.48
C LYS A 681 -53.05 -14.43 -28.98
N GLU A 682 -52.79 -13.17 -29.32
CA GLU A 682 -52.71 -12.69 -30.70
C GLU A 682 -51.73 -13.53 -31.53
N LYS A 683 -52.19 -14.00 -32.69
CA LYS A 683 -51.40 -14.89 -33.56
C LYS A 683 -50.15 -14.16 -34.08
N ASP A 684 -49.10 -14.93 -34.33
CA ASP A 684 -47.80 -14.47 -34.88
C ASP A 684 -47.04 -13.46 -34.02
N LYS A 685 -47.41 -13.31 -32.74
CA LYS A 685 -46.66 -12.51 -31.76
C LYS A 685 -46.06 -13.38 -30.68
N VAL A 686 -44.84 -13.05 -30.26
CA VAL A 686 -44.14 -13.72 -29.16
C VAL A 686 -44.53 -13.06 -27.84
N PHE A 687 -44.81 -13.89 -26.84
CA PHE A 687 -45.10 -13.46 -25.48
C PHE A 687 -44.05 -14.03 -24.52
N VAL A 688 -43.77 -13.28 -23.47
CA VAL A 688 -42.83 -13.61 -22.40
C VAL A 688 -43.59 -13.74 -21.08
N SER A 689 -43.28 -14.77 -20.30
CA SER A 689 -43.75 -14.93 -18.93
C SER A 689 -42.57 -14.89 -17.96
N VAL A 690 -42.71 -14.09 -16.90
CA VAL A 690 -41.70 -13.87 -15.84
C VAL A 690 -42.08 -14.52 -14.51
N ASP A 691 -43.26 -15.14 -14.44
CA ASP A 691 -43.90 -15.68 -13.25
C ASP A 691 -44.34 -17.14 -13.44
N ASN A 692 -43.48 -17.92 -14.10
CA ASN A 692 -43.66 -19.34 -14.35
C ASN A 692 -44.96 -19.68 -15.11
N LYS A 693 -45.14 -19.04 -16.28
CA LYS A 693 -46.28 -19.21 -17.21
C LYS A 693 -47.63 -18.71 -16.70
N ARG A 694 -47.69 -18.01 -15.55
CA ARG A 694 -48.94 -17.49 -14.99
C ARG A 694 -49.45 -16.25 -15.72
N ARG A 695 -48.57 -15.34 -16.10
CA ARG A 695 -48.87 -14.12 -16.87
C ARG A 695 -47.98 -14.04 -18.09
N TRP A 696 -48.58 -13.58 -19.19
CA TRP A 696 -47.92 -13.42 -20.47
C TRP A 696 -48.02 -11.97 -20.93
N VAL A 697 -46.87 -11.36 -21.23
CA VAL A 697 -46.76 -10.00 -21.76
C VAL A 697 -46.16 -10.10 -23.17
N SER A 698 -46.63 -9.27 -24.11
CA SER A 698 -46.01 -9.23 -25.44
C SER A 698 -44.54 -8.87 -25.33
N LEU A 699 -43.67 -9.58 -26.06
CA LEU A 699 -42.23 -9.32 -26.08
C LEU A 699 -41.91 -7.85 -26.43
N ALA A 700 -42.68 -7.25 -27.34
CA ALA A 700 -42.51 -5.85 -27.71
C ALA A 700 -42.80 -4.89 -26.55
N GLN A 701 -43.82 -5.20 -25.72
CA GLN A 701 -44.14 -4.40 -24.55
C GLN A 701 -43.10 -4.62 -23.44
N PHE A 702 -42.68 -5.87 -23.22
CA PHE A 702 -41.63 -6.22 -22.28
C PHE A 702 -40.30 -5.49 -22.58
N ALA A 703 -39.90 -5.45 -23.86
CA ALA A 703 -38.70 -4.72 -24.29
C ALA A 703 -38.81 -3.19 -24.08
N LYS A 704 -39.99 -2.60 -24.32
CA LYS A 704 -40.23 -1.16 -24.04
C LYS A 704 -40.17 -0.85 -22.55
N ASP A 705 -40.73 -1.72 -21.71
CA ASP A 705 -40.70 -1.56 -20.26
C ASP A 705 -39.29 -1.70 -19.72
N TYR A 706 -38.50 -2.63 -20.28
CA TYR A 706 -37.07 -2.75 -20.01
C TYR A 706 -36.30 -1.48 -20.40
N GLN A 707 -36.48 -0.97 -21.63
CA GLN A 707 -35.82 0.26 -22.07
C GLN A 707 -36.16 1.46 -21.19
N LYS A 708 -37.41 1.60 -20.74
CA LYS A 708 -37.82 2.64 -19.79
C LYS A 708 -37.16 2.47 -18.42
N ALA A 709 -37.08 1.24 -17.92
CA ALA A 709 -36.42 0.94 -16.65
C ALA A 709 -34.91 1.25 -16.71
N VAL A 710 -34.25 0.89 -17.81
CA VAL A 710 -32.83 1.17 -18.06
C VAL A 710 -32.58 2.68 -18.18
N ALA A 711 -33.42 3.41 -18.93
CA ALA A 711 -33.29 4.86 -19.08
C ALA A 711 -33.54 5.66 -17.78
N ALA A 712 -34.31 5.10 -16.83
CA ALA A 712 -34.54 5.70 -15.52
C ALA A 712 -33.40 5.43 -14.52
N SER A 713 -32.53 4.47 -14.82
CA SER A 713 -31.42 4.07 -13.96
C SER A 713 -30.14 4.84 -14.34
N LYS A 714 -29.48 5.47 -13.37
CA LYS A 714 -28.28 6.30 -13.63
C LYS A 714 -27.16 5.42 -14.20
N THR A 715 -26.61 5.81 -15.34
CA THR A 715 -25.43 5.18 -15.94
C THR A 715 -24.17 5.53 -15.15
N ASN A 716 -23.33 4.54 -14.89
CA ASN A 716 -21.99 4.76 -14.36
C ASN A 716 -21.04 5.25 -15.49
N ALA A 717 -19.90 5.81 -15.09
CA ALA A 717 -18.90 6.39 -15.99
C ALA A 717 -18.23 5.37 -16.94
N ASP A 718 -18.43 4.07 -16.72
CA ASP A 718 -17.92 2.96 -17.53
C ASP A 718 -18.94 2.41 -18.55
N GLY A 719 -20.14 3.00 -18.62
CA GLY A 719 -21.21 2.52 -19.51
C GLY A 719 -22.03 1.35 -18.96
N SER A 720 -21.76 0.89 -17.74
CA SER A 720 -22.62 -0.10 -17.06
C SER A 720 -23.91 0.57 -16.52
N VAL A 721 -25.04 -0.10 -16.72
CA VAL A 721 -26.35 0.33 -16.25
C VAL A 721 -26.52 -0.12 -14.80
N GLN A 722 -26.56 0.83 -13.87
CA GLN A 722 -26.89 0.52 -12.48
C GLN A 722 -28.41 0.30 -12.37
N ILE A 723 -28.92 -0.89 -12.69
CA ILE A 723 -30.32 -1.25 -12.43
C ILE A 723 -30.49 -1.32 -10.90
N THR A 724 -30.70 -0.17 -10.27
CA THR A 724 -31.27 -0.09 -8.93
C THR A 724 -32.68 -0.64 -9.05
N HIS A 725 -32.89 -1.84 -8.49
CA HIS A 725 -34.21 -2.45 -8.49
C HIS A 725 -35.22 -1.47 -7.90
N VAL A 726 -36.31 -1.30 -8.65
CA VAL A 726 -37.54 -0.64 -8.23
C VAL A 726 -37.85 -1.11 -6.80
N LYS A 727 -37.83 -0.17 -5.85
CA LYS A 727 -38.30 -0.40 -4.47
C LYS A 727 -39.56 -1.25 -4.53
N SER A 728 -39.46 -2.49 -4.05
CA SER A 728 -40.58 -3.40 -3.93
C SER A 728 -41.77 -2.66 -3.32
N ARG A 729 -42.87 -2.62 -4.07
CA ARG A 729 -44.15 -1.96 -3.73
C ARG A 729 -44.87 -2.62 -2.53
N LYS A 730 -44.14 -3.23 -1.60
CA LYS A 730 -44.67 -3.86 -0.38
C LYS A 730 -44.65 -2.97 0.87
N ARG A 731 -44.12 -1.74 0.83
CA ARG A 731 -44.14 -0.80 1.97
C ARG A 731 -45.10 0.39 1.86
N GLN A 732 -46.02 0.40 0.90
CA GLN A 732 -46.98 1.50 0.70
C GLN A 732 -48.46 1.12 0.88
N LEU A 733 -48.78 0.01 1.55
CA LEU A 733 -50.17 -0.40 1.79
C LEU A 733 -50.71 -0.16 3.22
N ASN A 734 -49.90 0.35 4.17
CA ASN A 734 -50.38 0.65 5.54
C ASN A 734 -50.39 2.15 5.89
N LYS A 735 -50.96 2.99 5.01
CA LYS A 735 -51.46 4.32 5.37
C LYS A 735 -52.76 4.62 4.61
N ARG A 736 -53.81 3.85 4.86
CA ARG A 736 -55.18 4.29 4.60
C ARG A 736 -55.80 4.62 5.97
N LYS A 737 -56.08 5.90 6.23
CA LYS A 737 -56.92 6.29 7.36
C LYS A 737 -58.33 5.75 7.06
N LEU A 738 -58.79 4.80 7.87
CA LEU A 738 -60.18 4.31 7.82
C LEU A 738 -61.13 5.45 8.18
N SER A 739 -62.29 5.51 7.55
CA SER A 739 -63.30 6.53 7.82
C SER A 739 -63.98 6.27 9.18
N PRO A 740 -64.58 7.31 9.81
CA PRO A 740 -65.32 7.13 11.07
C PRO A 740 -66.49 6.14 10.99
N GLU A 741 -66.99 5.85 9.78
CA GLU A 741 -68.06 4.87 9.54
C GLU A 741 -67.53 3.42 9.55
N GLU A 742 -66.28 3.19 9.11
CA GLU A 742 -65.64 1.87 9.11
C GLU A 742 -65.23 1.41 10.53
N LEU A 743 -65.00 2.36 11.45
CA LEU A 743 -64.71 2.09 12.87
C LEU A 743 -65.95 1.66 13.69
N LYS A 744 -67.16 2.05 13.27
CA LYS A 744 -68.40 1.64 13.94
C LYS A 744 -68.81 0.19 13.64
N ALA A 745 -68.36 -0.39 12.54
CA ALA A 745 -68.66 -1.77 12.15
C ALA A 745 -67.81 -2.81 12.89
N TYR A 746 -66.64 -2.41 13.44
CA TYR A 746 -65.73 -3.32 14.17
C TYR A 746 -65.99 -3.42 15.67
N GLY A 747 -66.99 -2.69 16.20
CA GLY A 747 -67.29 -2.60 17.63
C GLY A 747 -68.27 -3.65 18.19
N ARG A 748 -68.64 -4.68 17.44
CA ARG A 748 -69.50 -5.76 17.92
C ARG A 748 -68.87 -7.12 17.62
N ASN A 749 -68.15 -7.64 18.61
CA ASN A 749 -67.88 -9.06 18.89
C ASN A 749 -66.48 -9.17 19.50
N LYS A 750 -66.42 -8.97 20.81
CA LYS A 750 -65.25 -9.32 21.61
C LYS A 750 -65.75 -9.86 22.95
N ASP A 751 -66.29 -11.07 22.91
CA ASP A 751 -66.52 -11.96 24.05
C ASP A 751 -66.61 -13.39 23.51
N SER A 752 -65.47 -14.05 23.37
CA SER A 752 -65.32 -15.52 23.47
C SER A 752 -63.86 -15.95 23.22
N LEU A 753 -63.25 -16.49 24.29
CA LEU A 753 -62.32 -17.64 24.33
C LEU A 753 -60.91 -17.38 23.75
N GLU A 754 -59.79 -17.34 24.50
CA GLU A 754 -59.25 -18.29 25.50
C GLU A 754 -59.29 -19.76 25.03
N GLU A 755 -58.29 -20.13 24.21
CA GLU A 755 -57.35 -21.25 24.39
C GLU A 755 -56.17 -21.13 23.40
#